data_AF-A0A0H2RG20-F1
#
_entry.id   AF-A0A0H2RG20-F1
#
_cell.length_a   1.000
_cell.length_b   1.000
_cell.length_c   1.000
_cell.angle_alpha   90.00
_cell.angle_beta   90.00
_cell.angle_gamma   90.00
#
_symmetry.space_group_name_H-M   'P 1'
#
loop_
_entity.id
_entity.type
_entity.pdbx_description
1 polymer ?
#
loop_
_entity_poly.entity_id
_entity_poly.type
_entity_poly.pdbx_seq_one_letter_code
_entity_poly.pdbx_strand_id
1 'polypeptide(L)'
;MSSLQERLENARNSPGVKIGRPAYFDEQRTEYFVGLLKTDYKTVIKSVEAGEFSALRAIAKYQLQPETCELKLPDDFYLELFPVCCVHASNVKCGGDSKAMARAFQSGLTLPLAVYSLVAIGSQGMQKAGINRKEDFEPLILTHWSDLFIAMSFVYEMHANADEEAGFPMRNQWISAALCNAMLTLLSCEVFTSNIPRSSIFFENVWKWWLYGGPPDYESKERLVALSNNITSICLSVLYHTLDTKDVPLSIVLKSSSAYGGIAAVADLALNAFHASAMAKDIEAVKCQFLVFLLFYAHKDAKGEEHDLCESFVDGIYESGGMSKLIKALVHLLTFARDEILNPEQEVLMVTFIGILQSIMDRSHRHIEEAARSGILEFFIALDPERGDVPRLPMLLAKKMLEMLPLYFVYHSVIGSYAAEMRKLTEGDRPKDSCLAKSDGPFATSWRKLKQLLIERYCVKRFYDFVIAPAPRLKYCNSCGKSESTVPFLMCAKCRRVLYCSKKCQVTDWKEDGHRKDCQEGLHLYGTDIPFLCFLTNMYLTARYFAILETYKQKTDPDISLKNAVFRVWFSFGNSLRPVLSITHVRDAGSQLAKRIEPTTESESESGEKCDTVARGGLHTSPPPIYDAKTKPGGGTKPGPGAQIAVDVYDQANTVVVRHIAFQPDFRTLMNIKNLDHDSPYAQSDEEPRVAAIGINPDIGKADAIWVHDVVDVIFEQFYAPGEDSWTFHLREDPVKTHEGGNQSKRKHILDFVDDYIKDNLMTVEESLNEMDAERMYDIMHSMVLEADAMRGKRKARSEASTDTNTTGKVSFEDVRTDDEVNASKVECEKASVSTLDSDDELDYL
;
A
#
# COMPACT_ATOMS: atom_id res chain seq x y z
N MET A 1 17.15 -49.55 -22.16
CA MET A 1 16.44 -49.64 -20.85
C MET A 1 16.49 -51.05 -20.26
N SER A 2 15.89 -52.07 -20.86
CA SER A 2 15.94 -53.45 -20.30
C SER A 2 17.36 -53.93 -20.01
N SER A 3 18.33 -53.61 -20.87
CA SER A 3 19.75 -53.91 -20.64
C SER A 3 20.41 -53.10 -19.50
N LEU A 4 20.01 -51.85 -19.27
CA LEU A 4 20.53 -51.04 -18.16
C LEU A 4 19.93 -51.49 -16.82
N GLN A 5 18.62 -51.77 -16.83
CA GLN A 5 17.88 -52.31 -15.69
C GLN A 5 18.38 -53.70 -15.31
N GLU A 6 18.63 -54.56 -16.29
CA GLU A 6 19.27 -55.87 -16.11
C GLU A 6 20.71 -55.73 -15.57
N ARG A 7 21.51 -54.77 -16.06
CA ARG A 7 22.86 -54.50 -15.52
C ARG A 7 22.83 -54.02 -14.07
N LEU A 8 21.84 -53.21 -13.69
CA LEU A 8 21.64 -52.75 -12.31
C LEU A 8 21.14 -53.87 -11.39
N GLU A 9 20.20 -54.69 -11.85
CA GLU A 9 19.73 -55.88 -11.12
C GLU A 9 20.86 -56.90 -10.96
N ASN A 10 21.69 -57.11 -11.98
CA ASN A 10 22.88 -57.97 -11.91
C ASN A 10 23.95 -57.41 -10.97
N ALA A 11 24.18 -56.09 -10.94
CA ALA A 11 25.09 -55.45 -9.99
C ALA A 11 24.57 -55.61 -8.54
N ARG A 12 23.26 -55.45 -8.33
CA ARG A 12 22.58 -55.63 -7.04
C ARG A 12 22.67 -57.07 -6.53
N ASN A 13 22.62 -58.05 -7.44
CA ASN A 13 22.63 -59.48 -7.12
C ASN A 13 24.04 -60.10 -7.09
N SER A 14 25.10 -59.30 -7.31
CA SER A 14 26.48 -59.80 -7.32
C SER A 14 26.97 -60.15 -5.90
N PRO A 15 27.34 -61.42 -5.60
CA PRO A 15 27.61 -61.92 -4.24
C PRO A 15 28.86 -61.34 -3.53
N GLY A 16 29.54 -60.36 -4.12
CA GLY A 16 30.81 -59.82 -3.63
C GLY A 16 30.73 -58.46 -2.92
N VAL A 17 29.63 -57.72 -3.04
CA VAL A 17 29.49 -56.40 -2.42
C VAL A 17 28.95 -56.58 -1.00
N LYS A 18 29.83 -56.92 -0.06
CA LYS A 18 29.52 -56.75 1.36
C LYS A 18 29.27 -55.25 1.58
N ILE A 19 28.01 -54.89 1.80
CA ILE A 19 27.63 -53.57 2.32
C ILE A 19 28.18 -53.51 3.76
N GLY A 20 29.48 -53.23 3.87
CA GLY A 20 30.09 -52.86 5.13
C GLY A 20 29.35 -51.65 5.69
N ARG A 21 29.31 -51.54 7.02
CA ARG A 21 28.72 -50.40 7.76
C ARG A 21 28.91 -49.10 6.98
N PRO A 22 27.91 -48.19 6.94
CA PRO A 22 28.04 -46.94 6.21
C PRO A 22 29.26 -46.21 6.76
N ALA A 23 30.38 -46.34 6.03
CA ALA A 23 31.59 -45.63 6.31
C ALA A 23 31.19 -44.19 6.17
N TYR A 24 31.28 -43.46 7.28
CA TYR A 24 31.15 -42.03 7.31
C TYR A 24 31.90 -41.46 6.11
N PHE A 25 31.13 -40.97 5.14
CA PHE A 25 31.53 -40.22 3.95
C PHE A 25 33.02 -40.28 3.61
N ASP A 26 33.42 -41.20 2.73
CA ASP A 26 34.79 -41.32 2.23
C ASP A 26 35.14 -40.10 1.33
N GLU A 27 35.55 -39.02 1.97
CA GLU A 27 35.96 -37.78 1.33
C GLU A 27 37.15 -38.00 0.39
N GLN A 28 38.08 -38.91 0.75
CA GLN A 28 39.22 -39.25 -0.11
C GLN A 28 38.75 -39.86 -1.43
N ARG A 29 37.73 -40.73 -1.38
CA ARG A 29 37.14 -41.31 -2.58
C ARG A 29 36.32 -40.31 -3.38
N THR A 30 35.63 -39.38 -2.74
CA THR A 30 35.01 -38.25 -3.44
C THR A 30 36.07 -37.40 -4.15
N GLU A 31 37.17 -37.05 -3.50
CA GLU A 31 38.29 -36.30 -4.12
C GLU A 31 38.93 -37.07 -5.29
N TYR A 32 39.09 -38.39 -5.15
CA TYR A 32 39.55 -39.24 -6.26
C TYR A 32 38.67 -39.10 -7.49
N PHE A 33 37.34 -39.15 -7.33
CA PHE A 33 36.41 -38.96 -8.45
C PHE A 33 36.40 -37.53 -8.99
N VAL A 34 36.61 -36.52 -8.15
CA VAL A 34 36.80 -35.13 -8.62
C VAL A 34 38.04 -35.04 -9.51
N GLY A 35 39.12 -35.75 -9.18
CA GLY A 35 40.30 -35.90 -10.03
C GLY A 35 39.96 -36.57 -11.36
N LEU A 36 39.21 -37.68 -11.33
CA LEU A 36 38.80 -38.41 -12.53
C LEU A 36 37.86 -37.62 -13.43
N LEU A 37 36.99 -36.74 -12.91
CA LEU A 37 36.15 -35.88 -13.74
C LEU A 37 37.00 -35.03 -14.72
N LYS A 38 38.25 -34.72 -14.36
CA LYS A 38 39.18 -33.94 -15.19
C LYS A 38 39.87 -34.78 -16.27
N THR A 39 40.17 -36.04 -15.97
CA THR A 39 41.04 -36.88 -16.81
C THR A 39 40.31 -37.99 -17.56
N ASP A 40 39.25 -38.54 -16.96
CA ASP A 40 38.49 -39.68 -17.45
C ASP A 40 37.07 -39.71 -16.86
N TYR A 41 36.21 -38.82 -17.35
CA TYR A 41 34.82 -38.74 -16.89
C TYR A 41 34.03 -40.04 -17.16
N LYS A 42 34.42 -40.86 -18.15
CA LYS A 42 33.72 -42.10 -18.49
C LYS A 42 33.83 -43.13 -17.38
N THR A 43 34.97 -43.19 -16.70
CA THR A 43 35.14 -44.01 -15.50
C THR A 43 34.24 -43.51 -14.37
N VAL A 44 34.05 -42.20 -14.24
CA VAL A 44 33.10 -41.62 -13.27
C VAL A 44 31.67 -42.04 -13.59
N ILE A 45 31.22 -41.93 -14.85
CA ILE A 45 29.86 -42.35 -15.28
C ILE A 45 29.64 -43.83 -15.01
N LYS A 46 30.59 -44.72 -15.37
CA LYS A 46 30.48 -46.16 -15.06
C LYS A 46 30.38 -46.45 -13.56
N SER A 47 31.06 -45.66 -12.75
CA SER A 47 30.99 -45.78 -11.28
C SER A 47 29.63 -45.33 -10.76
N VAL A 48 29.07 -44.24 -11.32
CA VAL A 48 27.69 -43.80 -11.04
C VAL A 48 26.70 -44.88 -11.49
N GLU A 49 26.85 -45.47 -12.69
CA GLU A 49 26.01 -46.60 -13.15
C GLU A 49 26.04 -47.77 -12.17
N ALA A 50 27.18 -48.05 -11.54
CA ALA A 50 27.32 -49.10 -10.53
C ALA A 50 26.69 -48.75 -9.17
N GLY A 51 26.07 -47.57 -9.02
CA GLY A 51 25.47 -47.10 -7.78
C GLY A 51 26.49 -46.56 -6.77
N GLU A 52 27.67 -46.15 -7.23
CA GLU A 52 28.73 -45.66 -6.35
C GLU A 52 28.46 -44.22 -5.89
N PHE A 53 27.98 -44.08 -4.66
CA PHE A 53 27.59 -42.79 -4.08
C PHE A 53 28.72 -41.75 -4.10
N SER A 54 29.97 -42.13 -3.85
CA SER A 54 31.11 -41.20 -3.86
C SER A 54 31.36 -40.55 -5.22
N ALA A 55 31.08 -41.24 -6.32
CA ALA A 55 31.20 -40.71 -7.68
C ALA A 55 30.13 -39.64 -7.96
N LEU A 56 28.89 -39.92 -7.59
CA LEU A 56 27.79 -38.97 -7.75
C LEU A 56 27.93 -37.75 -6.82
N ARG A 57 28.42 -37.98 -5.60
CA ARG A 57 28.80 -36.89 -4.67
C ARG A 57 29.93 -36.03 -5.21
N ALA A 58 30.89 -36.61 -5.93
CA ALA A 58 31.94 -35.84 -6.59
C ALA A 58 31.37 -34.91 -7.67
N ILE A 59 30.42 -35.40 -8.47
CA ILE A 59 29.69 -34.59 -9.46
C ILE A 59 28.94 -33.44 -8.79
N ALA A 60 28.17 -33.71 -7.73
CA ALA A 60 27.45 -32.66 -7.01
C ALA A 60 28.37 -31.66 -6.31
N LYS A 61 29.43 -32.12 -5.63
CA LYS A 61 30.44 -31.25 -4.99
C LYS A 61 31.08 -30.33 -6.02
N TYR A 62 31.40 -30.87 -7.19
CA TYR A 62 31.96 -30.15 -8.31
C TYR A 62 31.01 -29.06 -8.85
N GLN A 63 29.72 -29.38 -8.96
CA GLN A 63 28.72 -28.48 -9.53
C GLN A 63 28.22 -27.39 -8.56
N LEU A 64 28.28 -27.64 -7.25
CA LEU A 64 27.88 -26.67 -6.22
C LEU A 64 28.94 -25.59 -5.94
N GLN A 65 30.15 -25.69 -6.52
CA GLN A 65 31.24 -24.72 -6.34
C GLN A 65 31.62 -24.02 -7.66
N PRO A 66 30.70 -23.23 -8.27
CA PRO A 66 30.93 -22.63 -9.58
C PRO A 66 32.08 -21.62 -9.59
N GLU A 67 32.33 -20.92 -8.47
CA GLU A 67 33.36 -19.87 -8.38
C GLU A 67 34.80 -20.42 -8.39
N THR A 68 35.00 -21.67 -7.98
CA THR A 68 36.33 -22.27 -7.87
C THR A 68 36.67 -23.22 -9.01
N CYS A 69 35.77 -23.42 -9.97
CA CYS A 69 35.91 -24.48 -10.95
C CYS A 69 35.90 -24.01 -12.40
N GLU A 70 37.09 -23.84 -12.96
CA GLU A 70 37.32 -23.51 -14.38
C GLU A 70 37.04 -24.67 -15.34
N LEU A 71 36.82 -25.89 -14.83
CA LEU A 71 36.75 -27.07 -15.68
C LEU A 71 35.37 -27.16 -16.39
N LYS A 72 35.39 -27.05 -17.72
CA LYS A 72 34.21 -27.27 -18.56
C LYS A 72 34.15 -28.74 -18.91
N LEU A 73 33.20 -29.47 -18.31
CA LEU A 73 32.88 -30.83 -18.74
C LEU A 73 32.21 -30.78 -20.12
N PRO A 74 32.51 -31.73 -21.03
CA PRO A 74 31.92 -31.74 -22.37
C PRO A 74 30.42 -32.02 -22.31
N ASP A 75 29.64 -31.50 -23.27
CA ASP A 75 28.19 -31.74 -23.30
C ASP A 75 27.83 -33.24 -23.40
N ASP A 76 28.69 -34.05 -24.04
CA ASP A 76 28.59 -35.53 -24.06
C ASP A 76 28.54 -36.17 -22.66
N PHE A 77 29.27 -35.60 -21.70
CA PHE A 77 29.24 -36.09 -20.31
C PHE A 77 27.84 -36.01 -19.73
N TYR A 78 27.17 -34.87 -19.93
CA TYR A 78 25.83 -34.64 -19.40
C TYR A 78 24.78 -35.51 -20.09
N LEU A 79 24.92 -35.72 -21.40
CA LEU A 79 24.04 -36.59 -22.17
C LEU A 79 24.11 -38.06 -21.69
N GLU A 80 25.32 -38.57 -21.43
CA GLU A 80 25.51 -39.91 -20.87
C GLU A 80 25.07 -40.00 -19.39
N LEU A 81 25.29 -38.95 -18.61
CA LEU A 81 24.98 -38.91 -17.17
C LEU A 81 23.47 -38.82 -16.87
N PHE A 82 22.71 -38.08 -17.68
CA PHE A 82 21.28 -37.83 -17.46
C PHE A 82 20.46 -39.12 -17.24
N PRO A 83 20.45 -40.11 -18.17
CA PRO A 83 19.65 -41.32 -18.00
C PRO A 83 20.08 -42.14 -16.77
N VAL A 84 21.37 -42.14 -16.43
CA VAL A 84 21.88 -42.83 -15.23
C VAL A 84 21.32 -42.18 -13.96
N CYS A 85 21.29 -40.86 -13.90
CA CYS A 85 20.69 -40.12 -12.79
C CYS A 85 19.18 -40.33 -12.70
N CYS A 86 18.47 -40.40 -13.84
CA CYS A 86 17.05 -40.71 -13.87
C CYS A 86 16.72 -42.05 -13.22
N VAL A 87 17.52 -43.08 -13.49
CA VAL A 87 17.32 -44.41 -12.90
C VAL A 87 17.56 -44.40 -11.40
N HIS A 88 18.61 -43.73 -10.93
CA HIS A 88 18.86 -43.64 -9.48
C HIS A 88 17.80 -42.81 -8.75
N ALA A 89 17.33 -41.73 -9.35
CA ALA A 89 16.22 -40.95 -8.82
C ALA A 89 14.91 -41.77 -8.77
N SER A 90 14.59 -42.55 -9.82
CA SER A 90 13.35 -43.31 -9.89
C SER A 90 13.32 -44.56 -8.99
N ASN A 91 14.48 -45.08 -8.60
CA ASN A 91 14.59 -46.24 -7.69
C ASN A 91 13.97 -46.01 -6.30
N VAL A 92 13.64 -44.77 -5.94
CA VAL A 92 12.98 -44.46 -4.66
C VAL A 92 11.48 -44.82 -4.68
N LYS A 93 10.89 -45.12 -5.84
CA LYS A 93 9.46 -45.43 -6.01
C LYS A 93 8.95 -46.74 -5.37
N CYS A 94 9.78 -47.51 -4.67
CA CYS A 94 9.44 -48.88 -4.28
C CYS A 94 8.66 -48.98 -2.96
N GLY A 95 7.33 -48.84 -3.02
CA GLY A 95 6.38 -49.44 -2.07
C GLY A 95 5.51 -48.44 -1.30
N GLY A 96 4.18 -48.51 -1.46
CA GLY A 96 3.19 -47.58 -0.91
C GLY A 96 3.01 -47.55 0.62
N ASP A 97 3.98 -48.00 1.40
CA ASP A 97 3.97 -47.90 2.87
C ASP A 97 5.08 -46.95 3.34
N SER A 98 4.70 -45.70 3.62
CA SER A 98 5.62 -44.64 4.06
C SER A 98 6.41 -45.02 5.33
N LYS A 99 5.84 -45.86 6.21
CA LYS A 99 6.47 -46.30 7.47
C LYS A 99 7.47 -47.44 7.26
N ALA A 100 7.21 -48.34 6.33
CA ALA A 100 8.20 -49.34 5.92
C ALA A 100 9.38 -48.69 5.19
N MET A 101 9.08 -47.66 4.40
CA MET A 101 10.08 -46.85 3.70
C MET A 101 10.99 -46.11 4.67
N ALA A 102 10.44 -45.34 5.63
CA ALA A 102 11.23 -44.62 6.65
C ALA A 102 12.26 -45.54 7.36
N ARG A 103 11.89 -46.82 7.57
CA ARG A 103 12.77 -47.85 8.14
C ARG A 103 13.81 -48.37 7.14
N ALA A 104 13.45 -48.58 5.87
CA ALA A 104 14.41 -48.91 4.81
C ALA A 104 15.45 -47.78 4.61
N PHE A 105 15.04 -46.52 4.77
CA PHE A 105 15.91 -45.34 4.67
C PHE A 105 16.93 -45.22 5.78
N GLN A 106 16.61 -45.63 7.01
CA GLN A 106 17.60 -45.72 8.09
C GLN A 106 18.71 -46.75 7.81
N SER A 107 18.53 -47.61 6.78
CA SER A 107 19.42 -48.74 6.49
C SER A 107 20.15 -48.70 5.14
N GLY A 108 19.93 -47.70 4.25
CA GLY A 108 20.36 -47.81 2.84
C GLY A 108 20.86 -46.54 2.11
N LEU A 109 21.65 -46.75 1.05
CA LEU A 109 22.24 -45.72 0.16
C LEU A 109 21.26 -45.10 -0.85
N THR A 110 20.01 -45.56 -0.92
CA THR A 110 19.06 -45.22 -2.00
C THR A 110 18.63 -43.75 -2.01
N LEU A 111 18.28 -43.16 -0.86
CA LEU A 111 17.89 -41.74 -0.80
C LEU A 111 19.07 -40.81 -1.11
N PRO A 112 20.27 -40.97 -0.51
CA PRO A 112 21.43 -40.20 -0.92
C PRO A 112 21.72 -40.29 -2.42
N LEU A 113 21.63 -41.47 -3.02
CA LEU A 113 21.80 -41.62 -4.47
C LEU A 113 20.76 -40.81 -5.25
N ALA A 114 19.48 -40.92 -4.91
CA ALA A 114 18.43 -40.16 -5.59
C ALA A 114 18.57 -38.65 -5.44
N VAL A 115 18.82 -38.16 -4.22
CA VAL A 115 19.00 -36.73 -3.96
C VAL A 115 20.19 -36.18 -4.74
N TYR A 116 21.33 -36.87 -4.72
CA TYR A 116 22.51 -36.43 -5.46
C TYR A 116 22.34 -36.58 -6.98
N SER A 117 21.48 -37.49 -7.45
CA SER A 117 21.10 -37.57 -8.87
C SER A 117 20.24 -36.38 -9.28
N LEU A 118 19.30 -35.95 -8.43
CA LEU A 118 18.53 -34.73 -8.67
C LEU A 118 19.42 -33.49 -8.67
N VAL A 119 20.41 -33.41 -7.77
CA VAL A 119 21.43 -32.33 -7.80
C VAL A 119 22.21 -32.33 -9.11
N ALA A 120 22.63 -33.50 -9.60
CA ALA A 120 23.35 -33.63 -10.86
C ALA A 120 22.49 -33.20 -12.06
N ILE A 121 21.23 -33.61 -12.09
CA ILE A 121 20.23 -33.22 -13.10
C ILE A 121 19.97 -31.71 -13.06
N GLY A 122 19.87 -31.14 -11.86
CA GLY A 122 19.62 -29.72 -11.65
C GLY A 122 20.82 -28.80 -11.87
N SER A 123 21.99 -29.35 -12.17
CA SER A 123 23.20 -28.54 -12.31
C SER A 123 23.14 -27.59 -13.51
N GLN A 124 23.79 -26.42 -13.39
CA GLN A 124 23.91 -25.48 -14.51
C GLN A 124 24.57 -26.10 -15.75
N GLY A 125 25.50 -27.04 -15.56
CA GLY A 125 26.11 -27.77 -16.66
C GLY A 125 25.12 -28.64 -17.42
N MET A 126 24.24 -29.34 -16.69
CA MET A 126 23.15 -30.12 -17.29
C MET A 126 22.15 -29.23 -18.02
N GLN A 127 21.74 -28.10 -17.42
CA GLN A 127 20.83 -27.13 -18.04
C GLN A 127 21.42 -26.57 -19.34
N LYS A 128 22.69 -26.15 -19.33
CA LYS A 128 23.40 -25.64 -20.52
C LYS A 128 23.54 -26.71 -21.60
N ALA A 129 23.89 -27.94 -21.24
CA ALA A 129 23.97 -29.04 -22.18
C ALA A 129 22.60 -29.35 -22.81
N GLY A 130 21.52 -29.31 -22.01
CA GLY A 130 20.15 -29.44 -22.48
C GLY A 130 19.74 -28.37 -23.49
N ILE A 131 20.17 -27.12 -23.28
CA ILE A 131 19.93 -26.02 -24.21
C ILE A 131 20.78 -26.17 -25.49
N ASN A 132 22.08 -26.44 -25.35
CA ASN A 132 23.02 -26.54 -26.48
C ASN A 132 22.74 -27.76 -27.37
N ARG A 133 22.22 -28.84 -26.79
CA ARG A 133 21.96 -30.14 -27.44
C ARG A 133 20.51 -30.57 -27.31
N LYS A 134 19.61 -29.62 -27.54
CA LYS A 134 18.16 -29.79 -27.42
C LYS A 134 17.65 -31.07 -28.09
N GLU A 135 18.05 -31.33 -29.33
CA GLU A 135 17.62 -32.51 -30.12
C GLU A 135 18.01 -33.85 -29.47
N ASP A 136 19.14 -33.88 -28.76
CA ASP A 136 19.63 -35.09 -28.09
C ASP A 136 18.97 -35.30 -26.70
N PHE A 137 18.69 -34.20 -25.99
CA PHE A 137 18.09 -34.24 -24.65
C PHE A 137 16.57 -34.43 -24.66
N GLU A 138 15.88 -33.91 -25.66
CA GLU A 138 14.42 -33.99 -25.77
C GLU A 138 13.87 -35.42 -25.65
N PRO A 139 14.36 -36.43 -26.41
CA PRO A 139 13.90 -37.80 -26.27
C PRO A 139 14.16 -38.38 -24.88
N LEU A 140 15.28 -38.02 -24.25
CA LEU A 140 15.64 -38.49 -22.90
C LEU A 140 14.70 -37.90 -21.85
N ILE A 141 14.43 -36.59 -21.93
CA ILE A 141 13.50 -35.91 -21.03
C ILE A 141 12.10 -36.50 -21.20
N LEU A 142 11.61 -36.65 -22.43
CA LEU A 142 10.30 -37.26 -22.70
C LEU A 142 10.18 -38.69 -22.17
N THR A 143 11.27 -39.46 -22.23
CA THR A 143 11.31 -40.83 -21.72
C THR A 143 11.27 -40.89 -20.20
N HIS A 144 11.87 -39.92 -19.50
CA HIS A 144 12.15 -40.02 -18.06
C HIS A 144 11.41 -39.02 -17.16
N TRP A 145 10.77 -37.97 -17.70
CA TRP A 145 10.23 -36.88 -16.89
C TRP A 145 9.20 -37.34 -15.84
N SER A 146 8.34 -38.32 -16.16
CA SER A 146 7.30 -38.79 -15.24
C SER A 146 7.91 -39.56 -14.06
N ASP A 147 9.00 -40.28 -14.33
CA ASP A 147 9.77 -40.97 -13.32
C ASP A 147 10.52 -40.01 -12.41
N LEU A 148 11.16 -39.01 -13.00
CA LEU A 148 11.80 -37.92 -12.29
C LEU A 148 10.81 -37.13 -11.45
N PHE A 149 9.64 -36.79 -11.99
CA PHE A 149 8.64 -36.01 -11.28
C PHE A 149 8.16 -36.72 -10.01
N ILE A 150 7.80 -38.00 -10.13
CA ILE A 150 7.39 -38.80 -8.98
C ILE A 150 8.54 -38.94 -7.97
N ALA A 151 9.79 -39.09 -8.43
CA ALA A 151 10.95 -39.12 -7.55
C ALA A 151 11.14 -37.80 -6.79
N MET A 152 10.97 -36.66 -7.47
CA MET A 152 11.03 -35.33 -6.86
C MET A 152 9.92 -35.13 -5.82
N SER A 153 8.66 -35.43 -6.16
CA SER A 153 7.54 -35.35 -5.22
C SER A 153 7.76 -36.25 -4.01
N PHE A 154 8.29 -37.45 -4.22
CA PHE A 154 8.58 -38.38 -3.15
C PHE A 154 9.70 -37.87 -2.22
N VAL A 155 10.82 -37.39 -2.78
CA VAL A 155 11.92 -36.82 -2.00
C VAL A 155 11.45 -35.61 -1.20
N TYR A 156 10.58 -34.78 -1.80
CA TYR A 156 9.93 -33.68 -1.11
C TYR A 156 9.05 -34.12 0.06
N GLU A 157 8.10 -35.05 -0.16
CA GLU A 157 7.18 -35.53 0.90
C GLU A 157 7.94 -36.16 2.06
N MET A 158 8.95 -36.97 1.75
CA MET A 158 9.83 -37.54 2.77
C MET A 158 10.46 -36.46 3.64
N HIS A 159 10.92 -35.42 2.98
CA HIS A 159 11.70 -34.37 3.60
C HIS A 159 10.80 -33.45 4.44
N ALA A 160 9.66 -33.03 3.90
CA ALA A 160 8.65 -32.28 4.62
C ALA A 160 8.14 -33.00 5.89
N ASN A 161 7.97 -34.33 5.85
CA ASN A 161 7.54 -35.12 7.01
C ASN A 161 8.66 -35.33 8.05
N ALA A 162 9.93 -35.29 7.66
CA ALA A 162 11.05 -35.51 8.58
C ALA A 162 11.29 -34.34 9.54
N ASP A 163 10.88 -33.13 9.14
CA ASP A 163 11.06 -31.92 9.94
C ASP A 163 10.21 -31.88 11.20
N GLU A 164 8.99 -32.40 11.14
CA GLU A 164 8.09 -32.41 12.30
C GLU A 164 8.65 -33.24 13.46
N GLU A 165 9.46 -34.26 13.16
CA GLU A 165 9.97 -35.19 14.17
C GLU A 165 11.41 -34.89 14.63
N ALA A 166 12.25 -34.25 13.81
CA ALA A 166 13.71 -34.28 14.00
C ALA A 166 14.38 -32.94 14.35
N GLY A 167 13.72 -31.79 14.20
CA GLY A 167 14.27 -30.49 14.61
C GLY A 167 15.61 -30.10 13.93
N PHE A 168 15.85 -30.52 12.69
CA PHE A 168 17.06 -30.21 11.91
C PHE A 168 16.80 -29.17 10.79
N PRO A 169 16.72 -27.87 11.09
CA PRO A 169 16.30 -26.84 10.13
C PRO A 169 17.26 -26.60 8.95
N MET A 170 18.55 -26.96 9.06
CA MET A 170 19.58 -26.62 8.05
C MET A 170 19.67 -27.56 6.83
N ARG A 171 19.02 -28.72 6.82
CA ARG A 171 19.06 -29.62 5.65
C ARG A 171 18.00 -29.31 4.60
N ASN A 172 17.12 -28.37 4.89
CA ASN A 172 15.84 -28.30 4.19
C ASN A 172 15.90 -27.55 2.88
N GLN A 173 16.68 -26.47 2.89
CA GLN A 173 16.78 -25.56 1.76
C GLN A 173 17.59 -26.17 0.61
N TRP A 174 18.59 -27.00 0.92
CA TRP A 174 19.40 -27.65 -0.12
C TRP A 174 18.61 -28.69 -0.91
N ILE A 175 17.75 -29.48 -0.26
CA ILE A 175 16.90 -30.46 -0.95
C ILE A 175 15.88 -29.75 -1.82
N SER A 176 15.21 -28.71 -1.30
CA SER A 176 14.32 -27.86 -2.10
C SER A 176 15.05 -27.26 -3.30
N ALA A 177 16.25 -26.68 -3.11
CA ALA A 177 17.07 -26.16 -4.20
C ALA A 177 17.39 -27.24 -5.26
N ALA A 178 17.72 -28.46 -4.84
CA ALA A 178 18.01 -29.57 -5.76
C ALA A 178 16.78 -29.99 -6.57
N LEU A 179 15.61 -30.08 -5.92
CA LEU A 179 14.34 -30.40 -6.56
C LEU A 179 13.96 -29.35 -7.60
N CYS A 180 14.03 -28.07 -7.22
CA CYS A 180 13.64 -26.97 -8.09
C CYS A 180 14.62 -26.82 -9.26
N ASN A 181 15.92 -26.99 -9.04
CA ASN A 181 16.91 -27.02 -10.10
C ASN A 181 16.68 -28.18 -11.09
N ALA A 182 16.39 -29.38 -10.59
CA ALA A 182 16.07 -30.52 -11.45
C ALA A 182 14.80 -30.28 -12.27
N MET A 183 13.79 -29.66 -11.66
CA MET A 183 12.57 -29.23 -12.35
C MET A 183 12.87 -28.18 -13.42
N LEU A 184 13.72 -27.21 -13.15
CA LEU A 184 14.12 -26.19 -14.13
C LEU A 184 14.81 -26.82 -15.35
N THR A 185 15.63 -27.86 -15.15
CA THR A 185 16.21 -28.63 -16.26
C THR A 185 15.12 -29.27 -17.14
N LEU A 186 14.04 -29.78 -16.55
CA LEU A 186 12.90 -30.30 -17.32
C LEU A 186 12.16 -29.18 -18.06
N LEU A 187 11.88 -28.06 -17.37
CA LEU A 187 11.16 -26.92 -17.93
C LEU A 187 11.94 -26.14 -18.99
N SER A 188 13.27 -26.30 -19.04
CA SER A 188 14.11 -25.72 -20.10
C SER A 188 13.93 -26.43 -21.45
N CYS A 189 13.26 -27.58 -21.48
CA CYS A 189 12.94 -28.33 -22.70
C CYS A 189 11.59 -27.88 -23.26
N GLU A 190 11.61 -27.21 -24.42
CA GLU A 190 10.40 -26.68 -25.05
C GLU A 190 9.35 -27.79 -25.31
N VAL A 191 9.79 -28.95 -25.79
CA VAL A 191 8.88 -30.08 -26.03
C VAL A 191 8.28 -30.60 -24.72
N PHE A 192 9.03 -30.58 -23.62
CA PHE A 192 8.44 -30.87 -22.31
C PHE A 192 7.39 -29.82 -21.97
N THR A 193 7.69 -28.52 -22.09
CA THR A 193 6.72 -27.46 -21.78
C THR A 193 5.44 -27.59 -22.59
N SER A 194 5.52 -27.77 -23.91
CA SER A 194 4.34 -27.96 -24.76
C SER A 194 3.53 -29.23 -24.43
N ASN A 195 4.15 -30.22 -23.78
CA ASN A 195 3.52 -31.46 -23.37
C ASN A 195 3.36 -31.57 -21.84
N ILE A 196 3.53 -30.48 -21.08
CA ILE A 196 3.35 -30.50 -19.64
C ILE A 196 1.97 -31.10 -19.39
N PRO A 197 1.88 -32.18 -18.62
CA PRO A 197 0.58 -32.72 -18.28
C PRO A 197 -0.23 -31.60 -17.64
N ARG A 198 -1.42 -31.33 -18.18
CA ARG A 198 -2.44 -30.49 -17.51
C ARG A 198 -2.94 -31.12 -16.21
N SER A 199 -2.13 -31.98 -15.60
CA SER A 199 -2.41 -32.66 -14.35
C SER A 199 -2.31 -31.64 -13.23
N SER A 200 -3.42 -31.50 -12.51
CA SER A 200 -3.47 -30.68 -11.30
C SER A 200 -2.42 -31.09 -10.27
N ILE A 201 -2.01 -32.36 -10.25
CA ILE A 201 -0.99 -32.90 -9.34
C ILE A 201 0.38 -32.28 -9.61
N PHE A 202 0.70 -31.97 -10.87
CA PHE A 202 1.97 -31.34 -11.21
C PHE A 202 2.06 -29.94 -10.60
N PHE A 203 1.03 -29.13 -10.85
CA PHE A 203 0.89 -27.78 -10.30
C PHE A 203 0.85 -27.77 -8.79
N GLU A 204 0.08 -28.69 -8.19
CA GLU A 204 -0.04 -28.81 -6.74
C GLU A 204 1.32 -29.04 -6.09
N ASN A 205 2.17 -29.88 -6.68
CA ASN A 205 3.51 -30.15 -6.13
C ASN A 205 4.48 -28.99 -6.31
N VAL A 206 4.55 -28.37 -7.50
CA VAL A 206 5.45 -27.22 -7.71
C VAL A 206 5.07 -26.06 -6.79
N TRP A 207 3.76 -25.84 -6.59
CA TRP A 207 3.28 -24.85 -5.64
C TRP A 207 3.65 -25.19 -4.19
N LYS A 208 3.49 -26.46 -3.77
CA LYS A 208 3.94 -26.93 -2.45
C LYS A 208 5.44 -26.73 -2.26
N TRP A 209 6.26 -26.95 -3.29
CA TRP A 209 7.70 -26.73 -3.21
C TRP A 209 8.05 -25.25 -3.02
N TRP A 210 7.31 -24.35 -3.67
CA TRP A 210 7.48 -22.91 -3.49
C TRP A 210 7.10 -22.49 -2.07
N LEU A 211 5.94 -22.94 -1.58
CA LEU A 211 5.48 -22.66 -0.21
C LEU A 211 6.45 -23.18 0.85
N TYR A 212 7.05 -24.34 0.60
CA TYR A 212 7.99 -24.97 1.52
C TYR A 212 9.37 -24.31 1.52
N GLY A 213 9.78 -23.67 0.42
CA GLY A 213 11.05 -22.93 0.35
C GLY A 213 11.15 -21.77 1.35
N GLY A 214 10.00 -21.27 1.83
CA GLY A 214 9.92 -20.15 2.76
C GLY A 214 10.47 -18.85 2.16
N PRO A 215 10.45 -17.72 2.87
CA PRO A 215 11.01 -16.49 2.32
C PRO A 215 12.54 -16.63 2.22
N PRO A 216 13.17 -16.15 1.14
CA PRO A 216 14.61 -16.20 1.01
C PRO A 216 15.27 -15.30 2.06
N ASP A 217 16.13 -15.89 2.90
CA ASP A 217 16.99 -15.15 3.81
C ASP A 217 18.30 -14.77 3.09
N TYR A 218 18.30 -13.57 2.51
CA TYR A 218 19.48 -13.00 1.83
C TYR A 218 20.54 -12.47 2.80
N GLU A 219 20.24 -12.31 4.09
CA GLU A 219 21.23 -11.92 5.10
C GLU A 219 22.05 -13.13 5.57
N SER A 220 21.45 -14.32 5.53
CA SER A 220 22.21 -15.56 5.67
C SER A 220 23.26 -15.64 4.57
N LYS A 221 24.48 -16.06 4.91
CA LYS A 221 25.54 -16.33 3.92
C LYS A 221 25.17 -17.47 2.96
N GLU A 222 24.00 -18.06 3.12
CA GLU A 222 23.52 -19.22 2.37
C GLU A 222 22.76 -18.77 1.12
N ARG A 223 23.51 -18.36 0.09
CA ARG A 223 22.99 -18.05 -1.26
C ARG A 223 22.06 -19.13 -1.85
N LEU A 224 22.13 -20.37 -1.33
CA LEU A 224 21.33 -21.50 -1.78
C LEU A 224 19.83 -21.33 -1.52
N VAL A 225 19.43 -20.60 -0.48
CA VAL A 225 18.01 -20.37 -0.12
C VAL A 225 17.33 -19.41 -1.09
N ALA A 226 18.01 -18.30 -1.39
CA ALA A 226 17.57 -17.38 -2.44
C ALA A 226 17.40 -18.12 -3.77
N LEU A 227 18.34 -19.02 -4.08
CA LEU A 227 18.33 -19.79 -5.31
C LEU A 227 17.10 -20.72 -5.40
N SER A 228 16.73 -21.46 -4.34
CA SER A 228 15.57 -22.37 -4.40
C SER A 228 14.26 -21.64 -4.67
N ASN A 229 14.01 -20.53 -3.99
CA ASN A 229 12.79 -19.75 -4.19
C ASN A 229 12.74 -19.12 -5.57
N ASN A 230 13.86 -18.57 -6.04
CA ASN A 230 13.93 -17.97 -7.37
C ASN A 230 13.67 -19.01 -8.46
N ILE A 231 14.28 -20.19 -8.35
CA ILE A 231 14.05 -21.27 -9.31
C ILE A 231 12.61 -21.75 -9.27
N THR A 232 12.01 -21.88 -8.09
CA THR A 232 10.62 -22.34 -8.03
C THR A 232 9.67 -21.31 -8.63
N SER A 233 9.93 -20.02 -8.41
CA SER A 233 9.18 -18.95 -9.05
C SER A 233 9.39 -18.91 -10.58
N ILE A 234 10.60 -19.23 -11.08
CA ILE A 234 10.83 -19.45 -12.51
C ILE A 234 9.96 -20.61 -13.00
N CYS A 235 9.94 -21.72 -12.27
CA CYS A 235 9.12 -22.87 -12.62
C CYS A 235 7.64 -22.50 -12.70
N LEU A 236 7.13 -21.75 -11.71
CA LEU A 236 5.77 -21.24 -11.71
C LEU A 236 5.50 -20.30 -12.89
N SER A 237 6.45 -19.44 -13.26
CA SER A 237 6.31 -18.52 -14.40
C SER A 237 6.20 -19.27 -15.71
N VAL A 238 7.10 -20.23 -15.96
CA VAL A 238 7.03 -21.10 -17.13
C VAL A 238 5.68 -21.82 -17.17
N LEU A 239 5.24 -22.36 -16.04
CA LEU A 239 3.98 -23.07 -15.94
C LEU A 239 2.76 -22.18 -16.21
N TYR A 240 2.76 -20.95 -15.71
CA TYR A 240 1.70 -19.99 -15.94
C TYR A 240 1.59 -19.62 -17.42
N HIS A 241 2.72 -19.32 -18.07
CA HIS A 241 2.75 -19.00 -19.49
C HIS A 241 2.36 -20.18 -20.38
N THR A 242 2.69 -21.40 -19.96
CA THR A 242 2.44 -22.60 -20.75
C THR A 242 0.99 -23.09 -20.69
N LEU A 243 0.29 -22.85 -19.57
CA LEU A 243 -1.03 -23.44 -19.40
C LEU A 243 -2.15 -22.77 -20.18
N ASP A 244 -2.06 -21.49 -20.54
CA ASP A 244 -3.12 -20.71 -21.22
C ASP A 244 -4.51 -20.75 -20.54
N THR A 245 -4.65 -21.45 -19.41
CA THR A 245 -5.92 -21.62 -18.70
C THR A 245 -5.95 -20.69 -17.50
N LYS A 246 -6.82 -19.69 -17.56
CA LYS A 246 -7.10 -18.78 -16.44
C LYS A 246 -7.65 -19.52 -15.20
N ASP A 247 -8.30 -20.68 -15.36
CA ASP A 247 -9.12 -21.28 -14.30
C ASP A 247 -8.46 -22.44 -13.51
N VAL A 248 -7.54 -23.19 -14.13
CA VAL A 248 -6.91 -24.37 -13.50
C VAL A 248 -5.94 -24.01 -12.37
N PRO A 249 -5.11 -22.95 -12.48
CA PRO A 249 -4.12 -22.63 -11.45
C PRO A 249 -4.74 -22.25 -10.10
N LEU A 250 -5.81 -21.46 -10.09
CA LEU A 250 -6.30 -20.85 -8.85
C LEU A 250 -6.85 -21.87 -7.86
N SER A 251 -7.71 -22.79 -8.30
CA SER A 251 -8.29 -23.82 -7.41
C SER A 251 -7.23 -24.69 -6.74
N ILE A 252 -6.15 -25.01 -7.46
CA ILE A 252 -5.01 -25.79 -6.96
C ILE A 252 -4.20 -24.96 -5.97
N VAL A 253 -3.94 -23.69 -6.29
CA VAL A 253 -3.25 -22.74 -5.44
C VAL A 253 -4.00 -22.55 -4.12
N LEU A 254 -5.33 -22.39 -4.15
CA LEU A 254 -6.18 -22.26 -2.96
C LEU A 254 -6.21 -23.52 -2.10
N LYS A 255 -6.36 -24.69 -2.75
CA LYS A 255 -6.29 -25.98 -2.04
C LYS A 255 -4.94 -26.14 -1.35
N SER A 256 -3.86 -25.81 -2.05
CA SER A 256 -2.50 -25.94 -1.53
C SER A 256 -2.21 -24.91 -0.44
N SER A 257 -2.62 -23.65 -0.61
CA SER A 257 -2.40 -22.59 0.38
C SER A 257 -3.06 -22.92 1.72
N SER A 258 -4.23 -23.59 1.71
CA SER A 258 -4.91 -24.01 2.94
C SER A 258 -4.05 -24.90 3.85
N ALA A 259 -3.14 -25.69 3.28
CA ALA A 259 -2.20 -26.53 4.03
C ALA A 259 -1.02 -25.74 4.65
N TYR A 260 -0.81 -24.48 4.23
CA TYR A 260 0.33 -23.63 4.61
C TYR A 260 -0.11 -22.33 5.30
N GLY A 261 -1.25 -22.33 6.00
CA GLY A 261 -1.74 -21.14 6.70
C GLY A 261 -2.65 -20.23 5.85
N GLY A 262 -3.10 -20.70 4.69
CA GLY A 262 -4.06 -20.01 3.84
C GLY A 262 -3.45 -18.87 3.01
N ILE A 263 -4.32 -18.02 2.47
CA ILE A 263 -3.94 -16.92 1.56
C ILE A 263 -3.01 -15.90 2.25
N ALA A 264 -3.23 -15.63 3.55
CA ALA A 264 -2.42 -14.68 4.30
C ALA A 264 -0.94 -15.11 4.38
N ALA A 265 -0.68 -16.40 4.60
CA ALA A 265 0.69 -16.93 4.62
C ALA A 265 1.36 -16.89 3.24
N VAL A 266 0.59 -17.13 2.18
CA VAL A 266 1.07 -16.97 0.79
C VAL A 266 1.45 -15.52 0.51
N ALA A 267 0.62 -14.58 0.94
CA ALA A 267 0.86 -13.15 0.80
C ALA A 267 2.14 -12.70 1.53
N ASP A 268 2.33 -13.11 2.78
CA ASP A 268 3.57 -12.84 3.53
C ASP A 268 4.80 -13.40 2.82
N LEU A 269 4.73 -14.65 2.38
CA LEU A 269 5.81 -15.32 1.67
C LEU A 269 6.17 -14.60 0.37
N ALA A 270 5.17 -14.30 -0.47
CA ALA A 270 5.36 -13.61 -1.74
C ALA A 270 5.97 -12.22 -1.54
N LEU A 271 5.47 -11.47 -0.56
CA LEU A 271 5.96 -10.15 -0.18
C LEU A 271 7.41 -10.18 0.29
N ASN A 272 7.75 -11.10 1.19
CA ASN A 272 9.11 -11.23 1.71
C ASN A 272 10.08 -11.67 0.61
N ALA A 273 9.68 -12.60 -0.26
CA ALA A 273 10.48 -13.04 -1.38
C ALA A 273 10.72 -11.89 -2.38
N PHE A 274 9.67 -11.18 -2.80
CA PHE A 274 9.81 -10.02 -3.68
C PHE A 274 10.70 -8.94 -3.08
N HIS A 275 10.45 -8.54 -1.84
CA HIS A 275 11.23 -7.50 -1.16
C HIS A 275 12.70 -7.88 -1.09
N ALA A 276 13.01 -9.12 -0.69
CA ALA A 276 14.39 -9.54 -0.53
C ALA A 276 15.11 -9.67 -1.89
N SER A 277 14.44 -10.17 -2.94
CA SER A 277 14.97 -10.17 -4.31
C SER A 277 15.24 -8.77 -4.82
N ALA A 278 14.34 -7.82 -4.56
CA ALA A 278 14.52 -6.42 -4.92
C ALA A 278 15.75 -5.84 -4.21
N MET A 279 15.86 -5.99 -2.88
CA MET A 279 17.02 -5.49 -2.12
C MET A 279 18.35 -6.14 -2.52
N ALA A 280 18.32 -7.40 -2.98
CA ALA A 280 19.48 -8.11 -3.48
C ALA A 280 19.90 -7.72 -4.91
N LYS A 281 19.13 -6.86 -5.58
CA LYS A 281 19.32 -6.45 -6.97
C LYS A 281 19.22 -7.60 -7.99
N ASP A 282 18.44 -8.62 -7.67
CA ASP A 282 18.22 -9.78 -8.54
C ASP A 282 16.93 -9.60 -9.34
N ILE A 283 17.06 -9.02 -10.54
CA ILE A 283 15.91 -8.68 -11.39
C ILE A 283 15.16 -9.89 -11.92
N GLU A 284 15.87 -10.96 -12.25
CA GLU A 284 15.22 -12.19 -12.70
C GLU A 284 14.42 -12.81 -11.56
N ALA A 285 14.95 -12.80 -10.34
CA ALA A 285 14.19 -13.20 -9.16
C ALA A 285 12.95 -12.35 -8.93
N VAL A 286 13.07 -11.01 -9.06
CA VAL A 286 11.93 -10.09 -8.92
C VAL A 286 10.82 -10.42 -9.91
N LYS A 287 11.14 -10.60 -11.19
CA LYS A 287 10.17 -10.98 -12.25
C LYS A 287 9.46 -12.30 -11.91
N CYS A 288 10.18 -13.24 -11.33
CA CYS A 288 9.61 -14.53 -10.97
C CYS A 288 8.69 -14.42 -9.75
N GLN A 289 9.07 -13.67 -8.71
CA GLN A 289 8.21 -13.48 -7.53
C GLN A 289 6.95 -12.67 -7.88
N PHE A 290 7.01 -11.77 -8.86
CA PHE A 290 5.87 -10.99 -9.33
C PHE A 290 4.68 -11.86 -9.76
N LEU A 291 4.93 -13.03 -10.35
CA LEU A 291 3.88 -13.91 -10.82
C LEU A 291 2.85 -14.28 -9.74
N VAL A 292 3.30 -14.46 -8.50
CA VAL A 292 2.40 -14.78 -7.39
C VAL A 292 1.43 -13.63 -7.12
N PHE A 293 1.89 -12.39 -7.25
CA PHE A 293 1.00 -11.22 -7.15
C PHE A 293 0.02 -11.19 -8.31
N LEU A 294 0.47 -11.45 -9.54
CA LEU A 294 -0.42 -11.50 -10.70
C LEU A 294 -1.54 -12.55 -10.52
N LEU A 295 -1.19 -13.73 -10.01
CA LEU A 295 -2.14 -14.83 -9.79
C LEU A 295 -3.25 -14.48 -8.78
N PHE A 296 -2.93 -13.75 -7.71
CA PHE A 296 -3.91 -13.43 -6.66
C PHE A 296 -4.57 -12.05 -6.83
N TYR A 297 -3.89 -11.10 -7.45
CA TYR A 297 -4.37 -9.73 -7.58
C TYR A 297 -5.07 -9.45 -8.91
N ALA A 298 -4.51 -9.96 -10.03
CA ALA A 298 -5.07 -9.71 -11.36
C ALA A 298 -6.21 -10.67 -11.73
N HIS A 299 -6.47 -11.70 -10.91
CA HIS A 299 -7.61 -12.57 -11.08
C HIS A 299 -8.88 -11.90 -10.51
N LYS A 300 -9.35 -10.86 -11.21
CA LYS A 300 -10.73 -10.40 -11.05
C LYS A 300 -11.58 -11.18 -12.06
N ASP A 301 -12.25 -12.24 -11.61
CA ASP A 301 -13.20 -12.94 -12.48
C ASP A 301 -14.28 -11.96 -12.97
N ALA A 302 -14.59 -12.04 -14.26
CA ALA A 302 -15.65 -11.28 -14.93
C ALA A 302 -17.05 -11.52 -14.32
N LYS A 303 -17.19 -12.55 -13.45
CA LYS A 303 -18.45 -12.90 -12.78
C LYS A 303 -18.66 -12.23 -11.42
N GLY A 304 -17.67 -11.51 -10.87
CA GLY A 304 -17.83 -10.72 -9.64
C GLY A 304 -17.98 -11.53 -8.33
N GLU A 305 -17.86 -12.86 -8.35
CA GLU A 305 -17.94 -13.71 -7.14
C GLU A 305 -16.59 -13.85 -6.40
N GLU A 306 -15.49 -13.37 -6.96
CA GLU A 306 -14.12 -13.57 -6.44
C GLU A 306 -13.49 -12.38 -5.70
N HIS A 307 -14.28 -11.35 -5.36
CA HIS A 307 -13.77 -10.18 -4.63
C HIS A 307 -13.07 -10.55 -3.30
N ASP A 308 -13.43 -11.68 -2.70
CA ASP A 308 -12.86 -12.14 -1.43
C ASP A 308 -11.39 -12.59 -1.53
N LEU A 309 -10.93 -13.12 -2.67
CA LEU A 309 -9.57 -13.65 -2.79
C LEU A 309 -8.52 -12.54 -2.86
N CYS A 310 -8.75 -11.57 -3.75
CA CYS A 310 -7.88 -10.41 -3.89
C CYS A 310 -7.83 -9.62 -2.57
N GLU A 311 -8.99 -9.39 -1.93
CA GLU A 311 -9.04 -8.70 -0.64
C GLU A 311 -8.29 -9.46 0.45
N SER A 312 -8.49 -10.78 0.56
CA SER A 312 -7.77 -11.63 1.52
C SER A 312 -6.26 -11.63 1.30
N PHE A 313 -5.82 -11.59 0.04
CA PHE A 313 -4.41 -11.52 -0.30
C PHE A 313 -3.81 -10.15 0.04
N VAL A 314 -4.52 -9.06 -0.28
CA VAL A 314 -4.12 -7.70 0.08
C VAL A 314 -4.12 -7.49 1.60
N ASP A 315 -5.08 -8.06 2.34
CA ASP A 315 -5.07 -8.14 3.81
C ASP A 315 -3.82 -8.85 4.32
N GLY A 316 -3.48 -10.02 3.76
CA GLY A 316 -2.27 -10.76 4.12
C GLY A 316 -0.99 -9.96 3.87
N ILE A 317 -0.90 -9.24 2.74
CA ILE A 317 0.21 -8.33 2.45
C ILE A 317 0.30 -7.25 3.53
N TYR A 318 -0.83 -6.61 3.85
CA TYR A 318 -0.87 -5.54 4.83
C TYR A 318 -0.45 -6.02 6.23
N GLU A 319 -1.04 -7.11 6.73
CA GLU A 319 -0.73 -7.69 8.05
C GLU A 319 0.76 -8.03 8.20
N SER A 320 1.43 -8.31 7.09
CA SER A 320 2.85 -8.65 7.00
C SER A 320 3.80 -7.43 6.91
N GLY A 321 3.27 -6.21 7.14
CA GLY A 321 4.01 -4.96 6.99
C GLY A 321 4.29 -4.61 5.52
N GLY A 322 3.39 -5.03 4.62
CA GLY A 322 3.58 -4.94 3.18
C GLY A 322 3.68 -3.54 2.62
N MET A 323 3.05 -2.55 3.25
CA MET A 323 3.17 -1.15 2.83
C MET A 323 4.64 -0.70 2.77
N SER A 324 5.38 -0.92 3.88
CA SER A 324 6.78 -0.50 3.96
C SER A 324 7.67 -1.29 3.00
N LYS A 325 7.49 -2.61 2.94
CA LYS A 325 8.29 -3.50 2.09
C LYS A 325 8.06 -3.21 0.60
N LEU A 326 6.81 -3.04 0.16
CA LEU A 326 6.49 -2.75 -1.24
C LEU A 326 7.06 -1.39 -1.67
N ILE A 327 6.84 -0.32 -0.89
CA ILE A 327 7.36 1.01 -1.24
C ILE A 327 8.89 0.99 -1.35
N LYS A 328 9.59 0.41 -0.37
CA LYS A 328 11.06 0.31 -0.39
C LYS A 328 11.56 -0.50 -1.58
N ALA A 329 10.93 -1.64 -1.86
CA ALA A 329 11.27 -2.47 -3.01
C ALA A 329 11.09 -1.69 -4.32
N LEU A 330 9.95 -1.03 -4.52
CA LEU A 330 9.67 -0.25 -5.73
C LEU A 330 10.62 0.94 -5.90
N VAL A 331 10.88 1.71 -4.84
CA VAL A 331 11.87 2.81 -4.86
C VAL A 331 13.24 2.28 -5.26
N HIS A 332 13.68 1.18 -4.64
CA HIS A 332 14.97 0.58 -4.95
C HIS A 332 15.04 0.15 -6.41
N LEU A 333 14.05 -0.61 -6.86
CA LEU A 333 13.91 -1.12 -8.23
C LEU A 333 13.94 0.00 -9.28
N LEU A 334 13.15 1.06 -9.08
CA LEU A 334 13.14 2.25 -9.95
C LEU A 334 14.47 3.01 -9.95
N THR A 335 15.29 2.84 -8.91
CA THR A 335 16.59 3.51 -8.78
C THR A 335 17.71 2.69 -9.46
N PHE A 336 17.73 1.35 -9.34
CA PHE A 336 18.85 0.53 -9.80
C PHE A 336 18.61 -0.25 -11.09
N ALA A 337 17.35 -0.56 -11.44
CA ALA A 337 16.97 -1.39 -12.58
C ALA A 337 15.76 -0.83 -13.31
N ARG A 338 15.81 0.49 -13.52
CA ARG A 338 14.75 1.26 -14.14
C ARG A 338 14.42 0.73 -15.53
N ASP A 339 15.45 0.57 -16.36
CA ASP A 339 15.29 0.19 -17.77
C ASP A 339 14.69 -1.22 -17.90
N GLU A 340 15.05 -2.13 -17.00
CA GLU A 340 14.54 -3.50 -16.99
C GLU A 340 13.08 -3.61 -16.53
N ILE A 341 12.66 -2.76 -15.59
CA ILE A 341 11.34 -2.83 -14.94
C ILE A 341 10.31 -1.96 -15.67
N LEU A 342 10.75 -0.90 -16.33
CA LEU A 342 9.91 -0.06 -17.16
C LEU A 342 9.81 -0.55 -18.62
N ASN A 343 10.42 -1.69 -18.94
CA ASN A 343 10.17 -2.38 -20.21
C ASN A 343 8.66 -2.65 -20.35
N PRO A 344 8.04 -2.39 -21.53
CA PRO A 344 6.63 -2.72 -21.80
C PRO A 344 6.21 -4.15 -21.39
N GLU A 345 7.10 -5.14 -21.50
CA GLU A 345 6.82 -6.51 -21.06
C GLU A 345 6.62 -6.64 -19.55
N GLN A 346 7.13 -5.69 -18.77
CA GLN A 346 7.06 -5.61 -17.31
C GLN A 346 6.12 -4.49 -16.82
N GLU A 347 5.39 -3.81 -17.71
CA GLU A 347 4.43 -2.77 -17.33
C GLU A 347 3.38 -3.31 -16.33
N VAL A 348 2.91 -4.54 -16.56
CA VAL A 348 1.93 -5.23 -15.70
C VAL A 348 2.43 -5.40 -14.26
N LEU A 349 3.75 -5.53 -14.06
CA LEU A 349 4.37 -5.62 -12.75
C LEU A 349 4.18 -4.32 -11.97
N MET A 350 4.51 -3.19 -12.58
CA MET A 350 4.36 -1.88 -11.95
C MET A 350 2.89 -1.55 -11.69
N VAL A 351 2.02 -1.82 -12.67
CA VAL A 351 0.56 -1.63 -12.53
C VAL A 351 0.00 -2.42 -11.35
N THR A 352 0.39 -3.69 -11.21
CA THR A 352 -0.07 -4.56 -10.14
C THR A 352 0.36 -4.04 -8.77
N PHE A 353 1.63 -3.68 -8.60
CA PHE A 353 2.11 -3.20 -7.30
C PHE A 353 1.56 -1.82 -6.93
N ILE A 354 1.40 -0.92 -7.89
CA ILE A 354 0.74 0.38 -7.67
C ILE A 354 -0.72 0.13 -7.29
N GLY A 355 -1.41 -0.80 -7.95
CA GLY A 355 -2.76 -1.22 -7.62
C GLY A 355 -2.86 -1.75 -6.18
N ILE A 356 -1.99 -2.68 -5.78
CA ILE A 356 -1.96 -3.20 -4.41
C ILE A 356 -1.72 -2.08 -3.39
N LEU A 357 -0.75 -1.20 -3.65
CA LEU A 357 -0.50 -0.05 -2.77
C LEU A 357 -1.74 0.84 -2.65
N GLN A 358 -2.40 1.14 -3.77
CA GLN A 358 -3.63 1.90 -3.78
C GLN A 358 -4.72 1.20 -2.96
N SER A 359 -4.96 -0.10 -3.17
CA SER A 359 -5.94 -0.89 -2.42
C SER A 359 -5.68 -0.87 -0.91
N ILE A 360 -4.42 -0.98 -0.46
CA ILE A 360 -4.08 -0.89 0.96
C ILE A 360 -4.33 0.53 1.47
N MET A 361 -3.86 1.54 0.76
CA MET A 361 -4.00 2.96 1.10
C MET A 361 -5.46 3.39 1.23
N ASP A 362 -6.32 2.88 0.36
CA ASP A 362 -7.74 3.21 0.27
C ASP A 362 -8.58 2.68 1.45
N ARG A 363 -8.06 1.72 2.22
CA ARG A 363 -8.77 1.15 3.37
C ARG A 363 -8.81 2.06 4.59
N SER A 364 -7.78 2.88 4.82
CA SER A 364 -7.70 3.70 6.03
C SER A 364 -6.67 4.83 5.94
N HIS A 365 -6.97 5.97 6.58
CA HIS A 365 -6.00 7.05 6.78
C HIS A 365 -4.73 6.60 7.49
N ARG A 366 -4.80 5.53 8.31
CA ARG A 366 -3.63 4.95 8.96
C ARG A 366 -2.65 4.35 7.97
N HIS A 367 -3.16 3.74 6.90
CA HIS A 367 -2.33 3.16 5.85
C HIS A 367 -1.69 4.26 5.00
N ILE A 368 -2.39 5.36 4.77
CA ILE A 368 -1.85 6.57 4.13
C ILE A 368 -0.69 7.15 4.94
N GLU A 369 -0.85 7.25 6.26
CA GLU A 369 0.21 7.69 7.17
C GLU A 369 1.42 6.73 7.16
N GLU A 370 1.18 5.42 7.17
CA GLU A 370 2.25 4.40 7.08
C GLU A 370 2.98 4.47 5.74
N ALA A 371 2.25 4.68 4.64
CA ALA A 371 2.82 4.90 3.31
C ALA A 371 3.74 6.14 3.30
N ALA A 372 3.30 7.24 3.92
CA ALA A 372 4.11 8.44 4.09
C ALA A 372 5.45 8.14 4.78
N ARG A 373 5.41 7.45 5.93
CA ARG A 373 6.60 7.07 6.69
C ARG A 373 7.52 6.11 5.95
N SER A 374 6.94 5.31 5.06
CA SER A 374 7.65 4.31 4.27
C SER A 374 8.30 4.88 3.02
N GLY A 375 8.10 6.17 2.72
CA GLY A 375 8.72 6.84 1.58
C GLY A 375 7.87 6.84 0.31
N ILE A 376 6.53 6.85 0.41
CA ILE A 376 5.67 6.94 -0.79
C ILE A 376 5.95 8.20 -1.64
N LEU A 377 6.41 9.30 -1.02
CA LEU A 377 6.84 10.49 -1.75
C LEU A 377 8.12 10.25 -2.54
N GLU A 378 9.06 9.47 -1.99
CA GLU A 378 10.28 9.05 -2.68
C GLU A 378 9.95 8.14 -3.87
N PHE A 379 8.93 7.28 -3.73
CA PHE A 379 8.41 6.49 -4.84
C PHE A 379 7.94 7.36 -6.02
N PHE A 380 7.16 8.41 -5.77
CA PHE A 380 6.74 9.32 -6.84
C PHE A 380 7.91 10.06 -7.50
N ILE A 381 8.92 10.44 -6.74
CA ILE A 381 10.14 11.06 -7.29
C ILE A 381 10.93 10.05 -8.11
N ALA A 382 11.05 8.80 -7.64
CA ALA A 382 11.73 7.72 -8.34
C ALA A 382 11.05 7.37 -9.68
N LEU A 383 9.77 7.69 -9.88
CA LEU A 383 9.13 7.56 -11.18
C LEU A 383 9.67 8.56 -12.22
N ASP A 384 10.24 9.71 -11.84
CA ASP A 384 10.94 10.66 -12.72
C ASP A 384 10.30 10.84 -14.14
N PRO A 385 9.11 11.47 -14.24
CA PRO A 385 8.38 11.61 -15.50
C PRO A 385 9.15 12.39 -16.58
N GLU A 386 10.13 13.22 -16.21
CA GLU A 386 10.96 13.97 -17.18
C GLU A 386 11.77 13.06 -18.09
N ARG A 387 12.07 11.83 -17.65
CA ARG A 387 12.77 10.84 -18.46
C ARG A 387 11.91 10.26 -19.59
N GLY A 388 10.58 10.30 -19.44
CA GLY A 388 9.64 9.81 -20.46
C GLY A 388 9.71 8.28 -20.73
N ASP A 389 10.33 7.52 -19.85
CA ASP A 389 10.55 6.07 -19.96
C ASP A 389 9.56 5.24 -19.12
N VAL A 390 8.78 5.85 -18.22
CA VAL A 390 7.70 5.16 -17.50
C VAL A 390 6.51 4.93 -18.43
N PRO A 391 6.02 3.68 -18.57
CA PRO A 391 4.83 3.40 -19.35
C PRO A 391 3.61 4.19 -18.87
N ARG A 392 2.66 4.42 -19.79
CA ARG A 392 1.51 5.31 -19.56
C ARG A 392 0.63 4.84 -18.40
N LEU A 393 0.37 3.54 -18.28
CA LEU A 393 -0.59 3.02 -17.30
C LEU A 393 -0.07 3.11 -15.85
N PRO A 394 1.17 2.70 -15.52
CA PRO A 394 1.78 2.97 -14.21
C PRO A 394 1.76 4.46 -13.84
N MET A 395 2.07 5.35 -14.80
CA MET A 395 2.08 6.79 -14.57
C MET A 395 0.67 7.33 -14.26
N LEU A 396 -0.35 6.85 -14.96
CA LEU A 396 -1.75 7.22 -14.73
C LEU A 396 -2.24 6.79 -13.35
N LEU A 397 -1.92 5.56 -12.93
CA LEU A 397 -2.27 5.05 -11.60
C LEU A 397 -1.52 5.80 -10.50
N ALA A 398 -0.22 6.06 -10.68
CA ALA A 398 0.56 6.86 -9.75
C ALA A 398 0.02 8.29 -9.63
N LYS A 399 -0.40 8.92 -10.75
CA LYS A 399 -1.07 10.23 -10.75
C LYS A 399 -2.34 10.18 -9.90
N LYS A 400 -3.20 9.19 -10.14
CA LYS A 400 -4.47 9.03 -9.41
C LYS A 400 -4.23 8.87 -7.91
N MET A 401 -3.24 8.06 -7.52
CA MET A 401 -2.82 7.94 -6.12
C MET A 401 -2.36 9.28 -5.55
N LEU A 402 -1.51 10.02 -6.29
CA LEU A 402 -0.99 11.31 -5.87
C LEU A 402 -2.12 12.35 -5.66
N GLU A 403 -3.15 12.33 -6.51
CA GLU A 403 -4.33 13.20 -6.39
C GLU A 403 -5.26 12.82 -5.23
N MET A 404 -5.22 11.56 -4.80
CA MET A 404 -6.01 11.06 -3.67
C MET A 404 -5.39 11.44 -2.32
N LEU A 405 -4.06 11.55 -2.22
CA LEU A 405 -3.36 11.84 -0.97
C LEU A 405 -3.86 13.09 -0.20
N PRO A 406 -4.08 14.25 -0.84
CA PRO A 406 -4.50 15.45 -0.12
C PRO A 406 -5.87 15.32 0.56
N LEU A 407 -6.70 14.35 0.16
CA LEU A 407 -8.00 14.05 0.79
C LEU A 407 -7.82 13.59 2.24
N TYR A 408 -6.65 13.02 2.56
CA TYR A 408 -6.31 12.57 3.91
C TYR A 408 -5.59 13.63 4.75
N PHE A 409 -5.34 14.84 4.21
CA PHE A 409 -4.77 15.96 4.98
C PHE A 409 -5.81 16.66 5.88
N VAL A 410 -6.85 15.93 6.28
CA VAL A 410 -7.75 16.28 7.39
C VAL A 410 -7.33 15.60 8.69
N TYR A 411 -6.46 14.59 8.61
CA TYR A 411 -5.92 13.88 9.76
C TYR A 411 -4.57 14.49 10.19
N HIS A 412 -4.44 14.74 11.47
CA HIS A 412 -3.25 15.32 12.09
C HIS A 412 -2.02 14.43 11.89
N SER A 413 -2.18 13.12 12.07
CA SER A 413 -1.13 12.12 11.96
C SER A 413 -0.58 12.02 10.53
N VAL A 414 -1.48 12.07 9.54
CA VAL A 414 -1.15 12.03 8.11
C VAL A 414 -0.36 13.27 7.73
N ILE A 415 -0.87 14.47 8.03
CA ILE A 415 -0.17 15.74 7.76
C ILE A 415 1.23 15.72 8.38
N GLY A 416 1.34 15.29 9.65
CA GLY A 416 2.63 15.22 10.35
C GLY A 416 3.62 14.27 9.67
N SER A 417 3.16 13.11 9.21
CA SER A 417 4.01 12.10 8.58
C SER A 417 4.46 12.52 7.18
N TYR A 418 3.56 13.12 6.39
CA TYR A 418 3.92 13.68 5.08
C TYR A 418 4.85 14.90 5.19
N ALA A 419 4.62 15.79 6.16
CA ALA A 419 5.50 16.93 6.39
C ALA A 419 6.91 16.49 6.82
N ALA A 420 7.01 15.45 7.66
CA ALA A 420 8.30 14.86 8.04
C ALA A 420 8.99 14.20 6.84
N GLU A 421 8.25 13.49 5.99
CA GLU A 421 8.81 12.87 4.79
C GLU A 421 9.26 13.91 3.77
N MET A 422 8.45 14.94 3.52
CA MET A 422 8.81 16.04 2.63
C MET A 422 10.09 16.75 3.11
N ARG A 423 10.25 16.95 4.42
CA ARG A 423 11.48 17.49 5.01
C ARG A 423 12.71 16.63 4.67
N LYS A 424 12.59 15.30 4.70
CA LYS A 424 13.71 14.41 4.33
C LYS A 424 14.11 14.55 2.86
N LEU A 425 13.15 14.83 1.99
CA LEU A 425 13.37 15.01 0.55
C LEU A 425 14.01 16.36 0.22
N THR A 426 13.74 17.40 1.01
CA THR A 426 14.25 18.75 0.80
C THR A 426 15.60 19.01 1.50
N GLU A 427 15.85 18.38 2.66
CA GLU A 427 17.05 18.62 3.48
C GLU A 427 18.14 17.55 3.35
N GLY A 428 17.81 16.35 2.87
CA GLY A 428 18.72 15.18 2.88
C GLY A 428 19.48 14.90 1.57
N ASP A 429 20.27 13.83 1.58
CA ASP A 429 20.93 13.25 0.40
C ASP A 429 19.96 12.45 -0.51
N ARG A 430 18.66 12.56 -0.24
CA ARG A 430 17.63 11.86 -1.00
C ARG A 430 17.46 12.46 -2.39
N PRO A 431 16.86 11.71 -3.34
CA PRO A 431 16.50 12.26 -4.64
C PRO A 431 15.70 13.55 -4.47
N LYS A 432 16.18 14.63 -5.05
CA LYS A 432 15.50 15.92 -5.01
C LYS A 432 14.29 15.87 -5.94
N ASP A 433 13.21 16.50 -5.52
CA ASP A 433 11.96 16.56 -6.29
C ASP A 433 12.03 17.52 -7.50
N SER A 434 13.23 17.94 -7.93
CA SER A 434 13.41 18.89 -9.02
C SER A 434 12.83 18.39 -10.34
N CYS A 435 12.81 17.07 -10.57
CA CYS A 435 12.19 16.45 -11.74
C CYS A 435 10.66 16.56 -11.74
N LEU A 436 10.03 16.75 -10.58
CA LEU A 436 8.58 16.93 -10.47
C LEU A 436 8.21 18.41 -10.33
N ALA A 437 9.08 19.21 -9.73
CA ALA A 437 8.83 20.62 -9.51
C ALA A 437 8.92 21.46 -10.80
N LYS A 438 9.79 21.06 -11.74
CA LYS A 438 10.07 21.82 -12.97
C LYS A 438 9.40 21.27 -14.22
N SER A 439 9.00 19.99 -14.20
CA SER A 439 8.34 19.37 -15.33
C SER A 439 6.99 20.04 -15.60
N ASP A 440 6.71 20.25 -16.88
CA ASP A 440 5.35 20.48 -17.35
C ASP A 440 4.61 19.13 -17.41
N GLY A 441 3.31 19.15 -17.18
CA GLY A 441 2.46 17.98 -17.33
C GLY A 441 1.52 17.70 -16.16
N PRO A 442 0.59 16.75 -16.34
CA PRO A 442 -0.45 16.49 -15.37
C PRO A 442 0.10 15.93 -14.04
N PHE A 443 1.09 15.03 -14.09
CA PHE A 443 1.69 14.45 -12.89
C PHE A 443 2.43 15.49 -12.03
N ALA A 444 3.26 16.32 -12.66
CA ALA A 444 3.95 17.44 -12.02
C ALA A 444 2.98 18.47 -11.44
N THR A 445 1.84 18.69 -12.09
CA THR A 445 0.76 19.56 -11.59
C THR A 445 0.13 18.97 -10.32
N SER A 446 -0.19 17.67 -10.31
CA SER A 446 -0.67 16.97 -9.11
C SER A 446 0.36 16.99 -7.97
N TRP A 447 1.67 16.88 -8.29
CA TRP A 447 2.75 17.00 -7.30
C TRP A 447 2.83 18.39 -6.67
N ARG A 448 2.83 19.46 -7.48
CA ARG A 448 2.81 20.85 -6.98
C ARG A 448 1.57 21.10 -6.14
N LYS A 449 0.41 20.56 -6.54
CA LYS A 449 -0.83 20.68 -5.77
C LYS A 449 -0.75 19.97 -4.42
N LEU A 450 -0.21 18.74 -4.38
CA LEU A 450 0.06 18.02 -3.13
C LEU A 450 0.95 18.88 -2.20
N LYS A 451 2.05 19.43 -2.72
CA LYS A 451 3.00 20.27 -1.98
C LYS A 451 2.33 21.51 -1.39
N GLN A 452 1.54 22.22 -2.20
CA GLN A 452 0.78 23.39 -1.75
C GLN A 452 -0.18 23.02 -0.61
N LEU A 453 -1.03 22.01 -0.84
CA LEU A 453 -2.03 21.57 0.14
C LEU A 453 -1.39 21.04 1.42
N LEU A 454 -0.25 20.36 1.34
CA LEU A 454 0.47 19.88 2.51
C LEU A 454 0.92 21.04 3.40
N ILE A 455 1.50 22.11 2.83
CA ILE A 455 1.89 23.30 3.61
C ILE A 455 0.65 23.97 4.22
N GLU A 456 -0.43 24.14 3.44
CA GLU A 456 -1.68 24.76 3.92
C GLU A 456 -2.20 24.02 5.15
N ARG A 457 -2.28 22.70 5.05
CA ARG A 457 -2.77 21.82 6.11
C ARG A 457 -1.79 21.73 7.27
N TYR A 458 -0.49 21.84 7.01
CA TYR A 458 0.52 21.93 8.05
C TYR A 458 0.36 23.21 8.89
N CYS A 459 0.16 24.38 8.28
CA CYS A 459 -0.11 25.62 9.00
C CYS A 459 -1.30 25.46 9.95
N VAL A 460 -2.41 24.90 9.47
CA VAL A 460 -3.60 24.61 10.28
C VAL A 460 -3.29 23.63 11.42
N LYS A 461 -2.54 22.58 11.13
CA LYS A 461 -2.07 21.61 12.14
C LYS A 461 -1.22 22.28 13.23
N ARG A 462 -0.30 23.16 12.86
CA ARG A 462 0.59 23.84 13.83
C ARG A 462 -0.13 24.91 14.63
N PHE A 463 -1.09 25.61 14.02
CA PHE A 463 -1.99 26.47 14.77
C PHE A 463 -2.77 25.66 15.81
N TYR A 464 -3.30 24.49 15.43
CA TYR A 464 -3.92 23.59 16.39
C TYR A 464 -2.94 23.17 17.50
N ASP A 465 -1.74 22.70 17.15
CA ASP A 465 -0.74 22.20 18.11
C ASP A 465 -0.27 23.26 19.12
N PHE A 466 -0.16 24.53 18.70
CA PHE A 466 0.39 25.59 19.53
C PHE A 466 -0.67 26.43 20.23
N VAL A 467 -1.82 26.67 19.59
CA VAL A 467 -2.83 27.62 20.09
C VAL A 467 -4.03 26.90 20.70
N ILE A 468 -4.46 25.78 20.11
CA ILE A 468 -5.72 25.13 20.48
C ILE A 468 -5.49 23.96 21.45
N ALA A 469 -4.60 23.04 21.09
CA ALA A 469 -4.33 21.81 21.85
C ALA A 469 -3.77 22.04 23.26
N PRO A 470 -2.88 23.03 23.50
CA PRO A 470 -2.35 23.28 24.84
C PRO A 470 -3.39 23.84 25.81
N ALA A 471 -4.54 24.33 25.32
CA ALA A 471 -5.60 24.87 26.16
C ALA A 471 -6.15 23.77 27.09
N PRO A 472 -5.83 23.79 28.40
CA PRO A 472 -5.97 22.65 29.31
C PRO A 472 -7.44 22.28 29.64
N ARG A 473 -8.40 22.97 29.04
CA ARG A 473 -9.82 22.91 29.39
C ARG A 473 -10.62 21.98 28.50
N LEU A 474 -10.20 21.68 27.27
CA LEU A 474 -10.99 20.83 26.38
C LEU A 474 -10.36 19.45 26.22
N LYS A 475 -10.97 18.47 26.89
CA LYS A 475 -10.68 17.05 26.71
C LYS A 475 -11.67 16.48 25.70
N TYR A 476 -11.21 15.66 24.78
CA TYR A 476 -12.04 15.00 23.78
C TYR A 476 -12.06 13.50 24.00
N CYS A 477 -13.21 12.88 23.78
CA CYS A 477 -13.34 11.43 23.75
C CYS A 477 -12.79 10.91 22.42
N ASN A 478 -11.86 9.97 22.44
CA ASN A 478 -11.27 9.41 21.23
C ASN A 478 -12.29 8.63 20.38
N SER A 479 -13.25 7.97 21.04
CA SER A 479 -14.25 7.17 20.34
C SER A 479 -15.38 8.02 19.76
N CYS A 480 -15.93 8.98 20.51
CA CYS A 480 -17.12 9.72 20.08
C CYS A 480 -16.90 11.21 19.79
N GLY A 481 -15.71 11.75 20.04
CA GLY A 481 -15.41 13.18 19.85
C GLY A 481 -16.01 14.12 20.90
N LYS A 482 -16.81 13.61 21.85
CA LYS A 482 -17.43 14.43 22.90
C LYS A 482 -16.38 15.22 23.67
N SER A 483 -16.53 16.53 23.72
CA SER A 483 -15.69 17.42 24.51
C SER A 483 -16.39 17.87 25.79
N GLU A 484 -15.70 17.76 26.93
CA GLU A 484 -16.18 18.28 28.21
C GLU A 484 -15.00 18.83 29.02
N SER A 485 -15.20 20.01 29.61
CA SER A 485 -14.21 20.64 30.49
C SER A 485 -14.33 20.20 31.94
N THR A 486 -15.50 19.71 32.34
CA THR A 486 -15.85 19.46 33.75
C THR A 486 -15.93 17.98 34.12
N VAL A 487 -16.12 17.08 33.14
CA VAL A 487 -16.36 15.65 33.40
C VAL A 487 -15.02 14.90 33.45
N PRO A 488 -14.82 13.98 34.42
CA PRO A 488 -13.64 13.13 34.44
C PRO A 488 -13.68 12.14 33.26
N PHE A 489 -12.73 12.29 32.33
CA PHE A 489 -12.51 11.32 31.27
C PHE A 489 -11.76 10.09 31.81
N LEU A 490 -12.16 8.91 31.36
CA LEU A 490 -11.40 7.68 31.55
C LEU A 490 -10.15 7.73 30.67
N MET A 491 -9.00 7.36 31.24
CA MET A 491 -7.77 7.17 30.47
C MET A 491 -7.61 5.70 30.10
N CYS A 492 -7.01 5.42 28.93
CA CYS A 492 -6.50 4.09 28.65
C CYS A 492 -5.51 3.68 29.74
N ALA A 493 -5.72 2.51 30.37
CA ALA A 493 -4.91 2.09 31.52
C ALA A 493 -3.44 1.85 31.18
N LYS A 494 -3.16 1.37 29.96
CA LYS A 494 -1.81 1.11 29.47
C LYS A 494 -1.15 2.40 28.97
N CYS A 495 -1.84 3.08 28.07
CA CYS A 495 -1.27 4.18 27.30
C CYS A 495 -1.32 5.52 28.06
N ARG A 496 -2.35 5.74 28.89
CA ARG A 496 -2.64 6.97 29.65
C ARG A 496 -2.73 8.27 28.83
N ARG A 497 -2.75 8.19 27.50
CA ARG A 497 -2.86 9.35 26.59
C ARG A 497 -4.27 9.48 26.00
N VAL A 498 -4.90 8.37 25.66
CA VAL A 498 -6.22 8.36 25.04
C VAL A 498 -7.31 8.48 26.11
N LEU A 499 -8.24 9.41 25.89
CA LEU A 499 -9.31 9.79 26.81
C LEU A 499 -10.67 9.30 26.28
N TYR A 500 -11.53 8.84 27.19
CA TYR A 500 -12.87 8.36 26.87
C TYR A 500 -13.89 8.97 27.83
N CYS A 501 -15.02 9.42 27.29
CA CYS A 501 -16.11 9.92 28.13
C CYS A 501 -16.88 8.78 28.84
N SER A 502 -16.67 7.51 28.45
CA SER A 502 -17.36 6.36 29.04
C SER A 502 -16.60 5.06 28.82
N LYS A 503 -16.94 4.02 29.60
CA LYS A 503 -16.38 2.68 29.43
C LYS A 503 -16.78 2.06 28.09
N LYS A 504 -17.98 2.34 27.59
CA LYS A 504 -18.46 1.91 26.27
C LYS A 504 -17.54 2.43 25.17
N CYS A 505 -17.29 3.75 25.16
CA CYS A 505 -16.35 4.38 24.23
C CYS A 505 -14.94 3.78 24.31
N GLN A 506 -14.45 3.48 25.51
CA GLN A 506 -13.15 2.82 25.67
C GLN A 506 -13.14 1.41 25.04
N VAL A 507 -14.20 0.62 25.22
CA VAL A 507 -14.26 -0.75 24.69
C VAL A 507 -14.40 -0.76 23.17
N THR A 508 -15.25 0.12 22.63
CA THR A 508 -15.41 0.32 21.18
C THR A 508 -14.07 0.72 20.55
N ASP A 509 -13.41 1.75 21.07
CA ASP A 509 -12.12 2.19 20.52
C ASP A 509 -11.03 1.12 20.65
N TRP A 510 -11.04 0.37 21.76
CA TRP A 510 -10.08 -0.71 22.00
C TRP A 510 -10.27 -1.91 21.05
N LYS A 511 -11.51 -2.29 20.75
CA LYS A 511 -11.82 -3.51 19.97
C LYS A 511 -12.05 -3.23 18.50
N GLU A 512 -12.76 -2.16 18.18
CA GLU A 512 -13.29 -1.85 16.85
C GLU A 512 -12.44 -0.78 16.16
N ASP A 513 -12.11 0.33 16.84
CA ASP A 513 -11.33 1.42 16.23
C ASP A 513 -9.80 1.20 16.29
N GLY A 514 -9.33 -0.03 16.57
CA GLY A 514 -7.91 -0.41 16.46
C GLY A 514 -6.97 0.06 17.57
N HIS A 515 -7.42 0.78 18.61
CA HIS A 515 -6.52 1.33 19.64
C HIS A 515 -5.73 0.25 20.38
N ARG A 516 -6.24 -0.98 20.49
CA ARG A 516 -5.50 -2.08 21.13
C ARG A 516 -4.16 -2.33 20.44
N LYS A 517 -4.12 -2.33 19.11
CA LYS A 517 -2.89 -2.58 18.32
C LYS A 517 -1.90 -1.43 18.53
N ASP A 518 -2.38 -0.20 18.35
CA ASP A 518 -1.56 1.02 18.52
C ASP A 518 -1.01 1.12 19.96
N CYS A 519 -1.85 0.86 20.95
CA CYS A 519 -1.47 0.86 22.36
C CYS A 519 -0.47 -0.25 22.69
N GLN A 520 -0.50 -1.38 21.97
CA GLN A 520 0.46 -2.46 22.13
C GLN A 520 1.83 -2.09 21.58
N GLU A 521 1.85 -1.48 20.41
CA GLU A 521 3.04 -1.02 19.69
C GLU A 521 3.63 0.28 20.28
N GLY A 522 2.92 0.92 21.23
CA GLY A 522 3.33 2.20 21.80
C GLY A 522 3.12 3.38 20.83
N LEU A 523 2.39 3.16 19.74
CA LEU A 523 1.96 4.17 18.80
C LEU A 523 0.79 4.93 19.43
N HIS A 524 1.03 6.17 19.85
CA HIS A 524 0.00 7.07 20.36
C HIS A 524 -0.39 8.15 19.35
N LEU A 525 -0.11 7.89 18.08
CA LEU A 525 -0.09 8.89 17.02
C LEU A 525 -1.49 9.43 16.71
N TYR A 526 -2.52 8.61 16.95
CA TYR A 526 -3.91 8.90 16.60
C TYR A 526 -4.68 9.69 17.66
N GLY A 527 -4.10 9.91 18.84
CA GLY A 527 -4.79 10.60 19.94
C GLY A 527 -5.15 12.06 19.61
N THR A 528 -4.50 12.64 18.60
CA THR A 528 -4.71 14.03 18.15
C THR A 528 -5.62 14.16 16.93
N ASP A 529 -5.88 13.09 16.18
CA ASP A 529 -6.69 13.16 14.96
C ASP A 529 -8.13 13.56 15.24
N ILE A 530 -8.77 12.92 16.23
CA ILE A 530 -10.16 13.23 16.57
C ILE A 530 -10.30 14.67 17.10
N PRO A 531 -9.50 15.12 18.09
CA PRO A 531 -9.47 16.54 18.48
C PRO A 531 -9.23 17.50 17.32
N PHE A 532 -8.33 17.16 16.40
CA PHE A 532 -7.99 17.99 15.25
C PHE A 532 -9.13 18.06 14.24
N LEU A 533 -9.81 16.95 13.95
CA LEU A 533 -11.02 16.92 13.13
C LEU A 533 -12.12 17.78 13.75
N CYS A 534 -12.37 17.64 15.06
CA CYS A 534 -13.30 18.51 15.78
C CYS A 534 -12.95 19.99 15.62
N PHE A 535 -11.65 20.33 15.71
CA PHE A 535 -11.16 21.68 15.49
C PHE A 535 -11.42 22.16 14.05
N LEU A 536 -11.03 21.38 13.03
CA LEU A 536 -11.29 21.71 11.63
C LEU A 536 -12.78 21.94 11.37
N THR A 537 -13.62 21.04 11.86
CA THR A 537 -15.07 21.12 11.72
C THR A 537 -15.62 22.40 12.35
N ASN A 538 -15.20 22.74 13.58
CA ASN A 538 -15.62 23.99 14.21
C ASN A 538 -15.08 25.21 13.46
N MET A 539 -13.84 25.18 12.96
CA MET A 539 -13.27 26.27 12.16
C MET A 539 -14.11 26.52 10.90
N TYR A 540 -14.44 25.47 10.14
CA TYR A 540 -15.24 25.57 8.93
C TYR A 540 -16.70 25.99 9.18
N LEU A 541 -17.31 25.48 10.24
CA LEU A 541 -18.68 25.83 10.59
C LEU A 541 -18.80 27.23 11.16
N THR A 542 -17.87 27.66 12.02
CA THR A 542 -17.91 28.99 12.64
C THR A 542 -17.93 30.09 11.59
N ALA A 543 -17.21 29.91 10.48
CA ALA A 543 -17.21 30.86 9.37
C ALA A 543 -18.54 30.91 8.57
N ARG A 544 -19.40 29.88 8.65
CA ARG A 544 -20.50 29.68 7.69
C ARG A 544 -21.87 29.38 8.29
N TYR A 545 -21.97 29.05 9.57
CA TYR A 545 -23.20 28.52 10.16
C TYR A 545 -24.38 29.50 10.05
N PHE A 546 -24.15 30.81 10.14
CA PHE A 546 -25.19 31.82 9.93
C PHE A 546 -25.75 31.78 8.51
N ALA A 547 -24.89 31.77 7.49
CA ALA A 547 -25.31 31.72 6.09
C ALA A 547 -26.07 30.41 5.78
N ILE A 548 -25.61 29.28 6.34
CA ILE A 548 -26.26 27.98 6.20
C ILE A 548 -27.65 28.01 6.86
N LEU A 549 -27.75 28.52 8.09
CA LEU A 549 -29.02 28.60 8.82
C LEU A 549 -30.03 29.51 8.12
N GLU A 550 -29.60 30.70 7.67
CA GLU A 550 -30.49 31.63 6.97
C GLU A 550 -31.00 31.04 5.65
N THR A 551 -30.13 30.37 4.90
CA THR A 551 -30.54 29.68 3.66
C THR A 551 -31.60 28.60 3.94
N TYR A 552 -31.47 27.86 5.05
CA TYR A 552 -32.41 26.80 5.40
C TYR A 552 -33.74 27.34 5.96
N LYS A 553 -33.68 28.37 6.81
CA LYS A 553 -34.87 29.08 7.31
C LYS A 553 -35.78 29.55 6.18
N GLN A 554 -35.17 30.09 5.12
CA GLN A 554 -35.89 30.57 3.95
C GLN A 554 -36.58 29.46 3.17
N LYS A 555 -36.07 28.23 3.22
CA LYS A 555 -36.50 27.14 2.32
C LYS A 555 -37.37 26.09 2.96
N THR A 556 -37.17 25.82 4.26
CA THR A 556 -37.71 24.58 4.84
C THR A 556 -38.41 24.82 6.16
N ASP A 557 -37.76 25.50 7.10
CA ASP A 557 -38.31 25.70 8.44
C ASP A 557 -37.86 27.06 9.01
N PRO A 558 -38.72 28.10 9.00
CA PRO A 558 -38.37 29.42 9.52
C PRO A 558 -38.11 29.43 11.03
N ASP A 559 -38.57 28.40 11.75
CA ASP A 559 -38.43 28.30 13.21
C ASP A 559 -37.15 27.54 13.63
N ILE A 560 -36.33 27.09 12.67
CA ILE A 560 -35.06 26.43 13.00
C ILE A 560 -34.14 27.41 13.75
N SER A 561 -33.80 27.05 14.99
CA SER A 561 -32.86 27.80 15.82
C SER A 561 -31.52 27.10 15.88
N LEU A 562 -30.43 27.86 16.07
CA LEU A 562 -29.10 27.30 16.26
C LEU A 562 -29.08 26.22 17.35
N LYS A 563 -29.83 26.43 18.45
CA LYS A 563 -29.90 25.48 19.58
C LYS A 563 -30.42 24.10 19.20
N ASN A 564 -31.18 24.00 18.10
CA ASN A 564 -31.79 22.76 17.63
C ASN A 564 -31.15 22.24 16.32
N ALA A 565 -30.14 22.94 15.81
CA ALA A 565 -29.50 22.60 14.55
C ALA A 565 -28.48 21.46 14.74
N VAL A 566 -28.49 20.53 13.79
CA VAL A 566 -27.42 19.53 13.63
C VAL A 566 -26.75 19.80 12.28
N PHE A 567 -25.51 20.26 12.32
CA PHE A 567 -24.70 20.44 11.12
C PHE A 567 -24.06 19.10 10.76
N ARG A 568 -24.01 18.78 9.47
CA ARG A 568 -23.34 17.58 8.95
C ARG A 568 -22.18 18.03 8.09
N VAL A 569 -20.97 17.61 8.42
CA VAL A 569 -19.73 17.99 7.70
C VAL A 569 -19.15 16.75 7.05
N TRP A 570 -19.05 16.80 5.73
CA TRP A 570 -18.61 15.71 4.88
C TRP A 570 -17.24 16.08 4.37
N PHE A 571 -16.24 15.30 4.74
CA PHE A 571 -14.96 15.32 4.05
C PHE A 571 -15.07 14.27 2.93
N SER A 572 -15.58 14.69 1.76
CA SER A 572 -15.87 13.78 0.64
C SER A 572 -14.76 13.77 -0.41
N PHE A 573 -14.64 12.64 -1.11
CA PHE A 573 -13.62 12.34 -2.12
C PHE A 573 -13.88 12.98 -3.52
N GLY A 574 -14.65 14.07 -3.59
CA GLY A 574 -14.95 14.72 -4.88
C GLY A 574 -13.84 15.65 -5.37
N ASN A 575 -13.94 16.14 -6.62
CA ASN A 575 -13.03 17.15 -7.22
C ASN A 575 -12.88 18.45 -6.40
N SER A 576 -13.71 18.65 -5.37
CA SER A 576 -13.60 19.72 -4.40
C SER A 576 -13.00 19.17 -3.11
N LEU A 577 -11.72 19.48 -2.87
CA LEU A 577 -10.98 19.28 -1.60
C LEU A 577 -11.57 20.03 -0.38
N ARG A 578 -12.81 20.53 -0.50
CA ARG A 578 -13.49 21.36 0.50
C ARG A 578 -14.55 20.53 1.21
N PRO A 579 -14.61 20.60 2.55
CA PRO A 579 -15.66 19.94 3.30
C PRO A 579 -17.04 20.45 2.85
N VAL A 580 -17.94 19.54 2.52
CA VAL A 580 -19.33 19.86 2.17
C VAL A 580 -20.14 19.93 3.47
N LEU A 581 -20.86 21.04 3.66
CA LEU A 581 -21.67 21.29 4.85
C LEU A 581 -23.16 21.17 4.49
N SER A 582 -23.91 20.36 5.25
CA SER A 582 -25.37 20.23 5.09
C SER A 582 -26.10 20.24 6.44
N ILE A 583 -27.33 20.75 6.45
CA ILE A 583 -28.20 20.79 7.64
C ILE A 583 -29.40 19.82 7.54
N THR A 584 -29.53 19.07 6.45
CA THR A 584 -30.78 18.35 6.06
C THR A 584 -31.15 17.14 6.92
N HIS A 585 -30.38 16.74 7.93
CA HIS A 585 -30.53 15.42 8.59
C HIS A 585 -30.72 15.45 10.11
N VAL A 586 -31.33 16.50 10.69
CA VAL A 586 -31.64 16.53 12.13
C VAL A 586 -32.42 15.28 12.57
N ARG A 587 -33.37 14.79 11.76
CA ARG A 587 -34.19 13.60 12.07
C ARG A 587 -33.46 12.27 11.85
N ASP A 588 -32.68 12.15 10.77
CA ASP A 588 -31.97 10.90 10.43
C ASP A 588 -30.75 10.69 11.33
N ALA A 589 -30.00 11.76 11.63
CA ALA A 589 -28.90 11.71 12.58
C ALA A 589 -29.42 11.40 14.00
N GLY A 590 -30.56 11.97 14.40
CA GLY A 590 -31.25 11.59 15.63
C GLY A 590 -31.73 10.14 15.65
N SER A 591 -32.20 9.61 14.53
CA SER A 591 -32.67 8.21 14.40
C SER A 591 -31.51 7.21 14.44
N GLN A 592 -30.38 7.52 13.81
CA GLN A 592 -29.17 6.70 13.89
C GLN A 592 -28.55 6.71 15.29
N LEU A 593 -28.58 7.85 15.98
CA LEU A 593 -28.15 7.99 17.37
C LEU A 593 -29.03 7.15 18.30
N ALA A 594 -30.35 7.20 18.15
CA ALA A 594 -31.29 6.38 18.93
C ALA A 594 -31.01 4.87 18.74
N LYS A 595 -30.81 4.41 17.50
CA LYS A 595 -30.46 3.00 17.19
C LYS A 595 -29.14 2.54 17.83
N ARG A 596 -28.15 3.41 17.98
CA ARG A 596 -26.84 3.08 18.61
C ARG A 596 -26.84 3.22 20.14
N ILE A 597 -27.80 3.94 20.70
CA ILE A 597 -27.96 4.19 22.14
C ILE A 597 -28.93 3.18 22.79
N GLU A 598 -29.86 2.59 22.05
CA GLU A 598 -30.77 1.57 22.60
C GLU A 598 -29.97 0.43 23.28
N PRO A 599 -30.28 0.12 24.55
CA PRO A 599 -29.66 -1.00 25.24
C PRO A 599 -30.15 -2.30 24.58
N THR A 600 -29.23 -3.21 24.30
CA THR A 600 -29.56 -4.64 24.12
C THR A 600 -30.21 -5.11 25.42
N THR A 601 -31.53 -5.12 25.47
CA THR A 601 -32.29 -5.74 26.56
C THR A 601 -32.18 -7.25 26.42
N GLU A 602 -31.14 -7.81 27.04
CA GLU A 602 -31.20 -9.16 27.59
C GLU A 602 -32.11 -9.09 28.83
N SER A 603 -33.30 -9.69 28.73
CA SER A 603 -34.10 -10.03 29.92
C SER A 603 -34.12 -11.54 30.07
N GLU A 604 -33.43 -12.00 31.10
CA GLU A 604 -33.62 -13.31 31.73
C GLU A 604 -35.10 -13.51 32.07
N SER A 605 -35.62 -14.70 31.75
CA SER A 605 -36.72 -15.30 32.51
C SER A 605 -36.50 -16.81 32.56
N GLU A 606 -36.40 -17.29 33.79
CA GLU A 606 -36.31 -18.68 34.17
C GLU A 606 -37.63 -19.43 33.84
N SER A 607 -37.52 -20.56 33.15
CA SER A 607 -38.23 -21.79 33.51
C SER A 607 -37.59 -22.95 32.76
N GLY A 608 -37.02 -23.90 33.50
CA GLY A 608 -36.22 -24.97 32.94
C GLY A 608 -37.02 -26.04 32.19
N GLU A 609 -36.40 -26.65 31.18
CA GLU A 609 -36.17 -28.09 31.13
C GLU A 609 -35.20 -28.44 29.97
N LYS A 610 -34.18 -29.23 30.35
CA LYS A 610 -33.31 -30.14 29.58
C LYS A 610 -32.67 -29.66 28.26
N CYS A 611 -31.35 -29.53 28.38
CA CYS A 611 -30.35 -29.63 27.34
C CYS A 611 -30.51 -30.91 26.50
N ASP A 612 -30.60 -30.75 25.17
CA ASP A 612 -29.88 -31.61 24.24
C ASP A 612 -29.56 -30.83 22.96
N THR A 613 -28.33 -31.02 22.52
CA THR A 613 -27.64 -30.39 21.41
C THR A 613 -28.16 -30.79 20.02
N VAL A 614 -27.85 -29.92 19.03
CA VAL A 614 -27.52 -30.19 17.61
C VAL A 614 -28.45 -29.54 16.57
N ALA A 615 -27.77 -28.84 15.64
CA ALA A 615 -28.08 -28.53 14.24
C ALA A 615 -28.96 -27.32 13.88
N ARG A 616 -28.27 -26.35 13.27
CA ARG A 616 -28.53 -25.73 11.96
C ARG A 616 -29.94 -25.85 11.39
N GLY A 617 -30.51 -24.68 11.08
CA GLY A 617 -31.36 -24.47 9.91
C GLY A 617 -32.60 -23.64 10.18
N GLY A 618 -32.85 -22.64 9.33
CA GLY A 618 -34.20 -22.11 9.13
C GLY A 618 -34.33 -20.60 9.15
N LEU A 619 -34.01 -19.96 8.02
CA LEU A 619 -34.69 -18.74 7.60
C LEU A 619 -36.20 -19.02 7.45
N HIS A 620 -37.02 -18.20 8.12
CA HIS A 620 -38.30 -17.62 7.69
C HIS A 620 -39.24 -17.42 8.90
N THR A 621 -39.72 -16.20 9.11
CA THR A 621 -41.15 -15.84 8.97
C THR A 621 -41.38 -14.34 9.25
N SER A 622 -42.42 -13.83 8.59
CA SER A 622 -42.78 -12.46 8.25
C SER A 622 -43.02 -11.46 9.41
N PRO A 623 -43.05 -10.14 9.14
CA PRO A 623 -43.26 -9.11 10.16
C PRO A 623 -44.75 -8.85 10.45
N PRO A 624 -45.13 -8.45 11.69
CA PRO A 624 -46.40 -7.79 11.97
C PRO A 624 -46.20 -6.33 12.44
N PRO A 625 -47.28 -5.54 12.52
CA PRO A 625 -47.63 -4.47 11.60
C PRO A 625 -47.01 -3.10 11.94
N ILE A 626 -47.04 -2.24 10.92
CA ILE A 626 -46.74 -0.79 10.97
C ILE A 626 -47.54 -0.13 12.10
N TYR A 627 -46.83 0.50 13.04
CA TYR A 627 -47.43 1.33 14.09
C TYR A 627 -47.70 2.75 13.60
N ASP A 628 -48.93 3.21 13.87
CA ASP A 628 -49.56 4.48 13.50
C ASP A 628 -48.95 5.70 14.25
N ALA A 629 -48.76 6.80 13.53
CA ALA A 629 -47.96 7.97 13.89
C ALA A 629 -48.64 8.95 14.89
N LYS A 630 -49.51 8.47 15.80
CA LYS A 630 -50.33 9.35 16.65
C LYS A 630 -50.17 9.22 18.16
N THR A 631 -49.21 8.47 18.67
CA THR A 631 -48.93 8.44 20.13
C THR A 631 -47.71 9.27 20.49
N LYS A 632 -47.91 10.21 21.44
CA LYS A 632 -46.88 11.08 22.00
C LYS A 632 -45.74 10.26 22.61
N PRO A 633 -44.46 10.65 22.42
CA PRO A 633 -43.35 9.93 23.03
C PRO A 633 -43.33 10.19 24.54
N GLY A 634 -43.53 9.12 25.31
CA GLY A 634 -43.18 9.09 26.72
C GLY A 634 -41.66 8.91 26.88
N GLY A 635 -41.05 9.77 27.71
CA GLY A 635 -39.88 9.40 28.51
C GLY A 635 -38.58 9.03 27.77
N GLY A 636 -38.19 9.74 26.71
CA GLY A 636 -36.82 9.71 26.19
C GLY A 636 -36.04 10.94 26.67
N THR A 637 -34.85 10.76 27.24
CA THR A 637 -33.91 11.83 27.59
C THR A 637 -33.78 12.81 26.42
N LYS A 638 -34.25 14.05 26.62
CA LYS A 638 -34.09 15.11 25.62
C LYS A 638 -32.60 15.25 25.28
N PRO A 639 -32.20 15.30 24.00
CA PRO A 639 -30.84 15.68 23.65
C PRO A 639 -30.53 17.02 24.33
N GLY A 640 -29.35 17.12 24.97
CA GLY A 640 -28.95 18.31 25.70
C GLY A 640 -29.05 19.57 24.82
N PRO A 641 -29.35 20.75 25.41
CA PRO A 641 -29.54 21.98 24.65
C PRO A 641 -28.21 22.44 24.03
N GLY A 642 -28.04 22.26 22.72
CA GLY A 642 -26.85 22.72 22.00
C GLY A 642 -26.80 22.19 20.57
N ALA A 643 -26.31 23.02 19.64
CA ALA A 643 -26.04 22.60 18.27
C ALA A 643 -25.07 21.41 18.26
N GLN A 644 -25.34 20.43 17.41
CA GLN A 644 -24.45 19.27 17.22
C GLN A 644 -23.82 19.32 15.83
N ILE A 645 -22.67 18.67 15.70
CA ILE A 645 -22.01 18.47 14.43
C ILE A 645 -21.83 16.97 14.21
N ALA A 646 -22.47 16.43 13.18
CA ALA A 646 -22.18 15.12 12.64
C ALA A 646 -21.03 15.24 11.64
N VAL A 647 -19.84 14.78 12.01
CA VAL A 647 -18.74 14.62 11.06
C VAL A 647 -18.89 13.26 10.43
N ASP A 648 -19.05 13.26 9.11
CA ASP A 648 -18.98 12.06 8.31
C ASP A 648 -17.59 12.02 7.70
N VAL A 649 -16.83 11.03 8.14
CA VAL A 649 -15.69 10.58 7.36
C VAL A 649 -16.10 9.31 6.65
N TYR A 650 -16.01 9.34 5.33
CA TYR A 650 -16.21 8.18 4.49
C TYR A 650 -14.90 7.39 4.47
N ASP A 651 -14.98 6.10 4.77
CA ASP A 651 -14.06 5.13 4.20
C ASP A 651 -14.67 4.54 2.91
N GLN A 652 -13.88 3.82 2.12
CA GLN A 652 -14.38 3.23 0.88
C GLN A 652 -15.34 2.06 1.10
N ALA A 653 -15.43 1.49 2.30
CA ALA A 653 -16.50 0.55 2.65
C ALA A 653 -17.87 1.24 2.74
N ASN A 654 -17.94 2.55 2.43
CA ASN A 654 -19.11 3.40 2.61
C ASN A 654 -19.56 3.43 4.08
N THR A 655 -18.66 3.05 5.01
CA THR A 655 -18.95 3.05 6.42
C THR A 655 -18.82 4.48 6.90
N VAL A 656 -19.97 5.11 7.08
CA VAL A 656 -20.01 6.47 7.61
C VAL A 656 -19.67 6.40 9.10
N VAL A 657 -18.45 6.81 9.45
CA VAL A 657 -18.11 7.08 10.84
C VAL A 657 -18.74 8.42 11.21
N VAL A 658 -20.03 8.40 11.54
CA VAL A 658 -20.75 9.57 12.04
C VAL A 658 -20.28 9.85 13.47
N ARG A 659 -19.55 10.94 13.68
CA ARG A 659 -19.18 11.43 15.02
C ARG A 659 -20.02 12.66 15.35
N HIS A 660 -20.73 12.63 16.46
CA HIS A 660 -21.51 13.77 16.95
C HIS A 660 -20.68 14.58 17.96
N ILE A 661 -20.33 15.80 17.58
CA ILE A 661 -19.52 16.72 18.38
C ILE A 661 -20.42 17.88 18.82
N ALA A 662 -20.19 18.42 20.01
CA ALA A 662 -20.85 19.65 20.41
C ALA A 662 -20.31 20.82 19.56
N PHE A 663 -21.19 21.56 18.89
CA PHE A 663 -20.79 22.81 18.27
C PHE A 663 -20.49 23.80 19.39
N GLN A 664 -19.21 24.16 19.50
CA GLN A 664 -18.75 25.22 20.37
C GLN A 664 -17.98 26.17 19.46
N PRO A 665 -18.58 27.30 19.05
CA PRO A 665 -17.81 28.30 18.32
C PRO A 665 -16.67 28.77 19.23
N ASP A 666 -15.45 28.26 19.00
CA ASP A 666 -14.28 28.73 19.72
C ASP A 666 -13.91 30.09 19.10
N PHE A 667 -14.08 31.15 19.88
CA PHE A 667 -13.84 32.52 19.43
C PHE A 667 -12.37 32.76 19.07
N ARG A 668 -11.44 31.90 19.53
CA ARG A 668 -10.02 31.96 19.13
C ARG A 668 -9.80 31.60 17.65
N THR A 669 -10.76 30.93 17.02
CA THR A 669 -10.76 30.69 15.56
C THR A 669 -11.17 31.91 14.75
N LEU A 670 -11.76 32.93 15.37
CA LEU A 670 -12.19 34.19 14.74
C LEU A 670 -11.13 35.30 14.88
N MET A 671 -9.84 34.93 14.91
CA MET A 671 -8.73 35.89 14.96
C MET A 671 -8.92 37.02 13.93
N ASN A 672 -8.58 38.23 14.36
CA ASN A 672 -9.01 39.52 13.84
C ASN A 672 -8.46 39.82 12.42
N ILE A 673 -9.01 39.17 11.39
CA ILE A 673 -8.61 39.24 9.96
C ILE A 673 -8.86 40.62 9.32
N LYS A 674 -9.59 41.54 9.98
CA LYS A 674 -10.03 42.82 9.37
C LYS A 674 -8.92 43.82 9.01
N ASN A 675 -7.66 43.56 9.37
CA ASN A 675 -6.52 44.45 9.07
C ASN A 675 -5.63 43.99 7.91
N LEU A 676 -6.02 42.94 7.17
CA LEU A 676 -5.28 42.53 5.97
C LEU A 676 -5.76 43.32 4.76
N ASP A 677 -4.84 44.04 4.12
CA ASP A 677 -5.09 44.77 2.89
C ASP A 677 -5.58 43.82 1.79
N HIS A 678 -6.65 44.19 1.10
CA HIS A 678 -7.25 43.37 0.03
C HIS A 678 -6.41 43.28 -1.25
N ASP A 679 -5.24 43.93 -1.30
CA ASP A 679 -4.34 44.00 -2.46
C ASP A 679 -3.24 42.91 -2.46
N SER A 680 -3.50 41.78 -1.80
CA SER A 680 -2.55 40.66 -1.77
C SER A 680 -2.30 40.10 -3.19
N PRO A 681 -1.02 40.00 -3.64
CA PRO A 681 -0.67 39.40 -4.94
C PRO A 681 -1.11 37.94 -5.06
N TYR A 682 -1.23 37.23 -3.93
CA TYR A 682 -1.71 35.86 -3.87
C TYR A 682 -3.22 35.76 -4.22
N ALA A 683 -4.00 36.79 -3.89
CA ALA A 683 -5.43 36.83 -4.18
C ALA A 683 -5.77 37.19 -5.65
N GLN A 684 -4.78 37.63 -6.43
CA GLN A 684 -4.95 38.10 -7.81
C GLN A 684 -4.55 37.06 -8.88
N SER A 685 -3.98 35.91 -8.51
CA SER A 685 -3.66 34.85 -9.48
C SER A 685 -4.93 34.18 -10.01
N ASP A 686 -4.93 33.71 -11.26
CA ASP A 686 -6.00 32.89 -11.86
C ASP A 686 -6.26 31.55 -11.13
N GLU A 687 -5.51 31.24 -10.07
CA GLU A 687 -5.78 30.11 -9.19
C GLU A 687 -7.07 30.33 -8.40
N GLU A 688 -7.96 29.33 -8.38
CA GLU A 688 -9.20 29.41 -7.61
C GLU A 688 -8.91 29.71 -6.13
N PRO A 689 -9.41 30.83 -5.57
CA PRO A 689 -9.20 31.19 -4.17
C PRO A 689 -9.67 30.09 -3.21
N ARG A 690 -8.95 29.89 -2.09
CA ARG A 690 -9.15 28.81 -1.11
C ARG A 690 -10.59 28.66 -0.63
N VAL A 691 -11.32 29.78 -0.58
CA VAL A 691 -12.70 29.87 -0.12
C VAL A 691 -13.59 30.49 -1.21
N ALA A 692 -13.80 29.77 -2.31
CA ALA A 692 -14.99 29.99 -3.14
C ALA A 692 -16.19 29.28 -2.48
N ALA A 693 -17.34 29.95 -2.48
CA ALA A 693 -18.60 29.38 -1.99
C ALA A 693 -18.84 28.02 -2.67
N ILE A 694 -19.04 26.97 -1.87
CA ILE A 694 -19.51 25.69 -2.39
C ILE A 694 -20.87 25.99 -3.02
N GLY A 695 -21.07 25.54 -4.26
CA GLY A 695 -22.39 25.38 -4.84
C GLY A 695 -23.18 24.42 -3.95
N ILE A 696 -23.89 24.98 -2.97
CA ILE A 696 -25.02 24.30 -2.33
C ILE A 696 -25.91 23.97 -3.53
N ASN A 697 -26.07 22.68 -3.89
CA ASN A 697 -26.94 22.10 -4.93
C ASN A 697 -27.26 23.04 -6.14
N PRO A 698 -26.95 22.72 -7.41
CA PRO A 698 -27.23 23.61 -8.57
C PRO A 698 -28.66 24.19 -8.67
N ASP A 699 -29.66 23.58 -8.01
CA ASP A 699 -31.03 24.13 -7.85
C ASP A 699 -31.15 25.30 -6.85
N ILE A 700 -30.07 25.66 -6.17
CA ILE A 700 -29.98 26.68 -5.12
C ILE A 700 -29.09 27.78 -5.69
N GLY A 701 -29.75 28.83 -6.19
CA GLY A 701 -29.13 29.92 -6.94
C GLY A 701 -27.81 30.45 -6.37
N LYS A 702 -26.93 30.91 -7.28
CA LYS A 702 -25.60 31.45 -6.99
C LYS A 702 -25.69 32.53 -5.90
N ALA A 703 -25.25 32.21 -4.69
CA ALA A 703 -24.95 33.21 -3.67
C ALA A 703 -23.63 33.90 -4.02
N ASP A 704 -23.55 35.21 -3.85
CA ASP A 704 -22.31 35.98 -4.02
C ASP A 704 -21.22 35.42 -3.10
N ALA A 705 -20.05 35.11 -3.65
CA ALA A 705 -18.93 34.57 -2.90
C ALA A 705 -18.42 35.62 -1.90
N ILE A 706 -18.60 35.36 -0.60
CA ILE A 706 -17.98 36.16 0.46
C ILE A 706 -16.56 35.65 0.67
N TRP A 707 -15.60 36.45 0.24
CA TRP A 707 -14.17 36.22 0.43
C TRP A 707 -13.79 36.48 1.89
N VAL A 708 -13.20 35.49 2.56
CA VAL A 708 -12.64 35.65 3.91
C VAL A 708 -11.23 35.08 3.87
N HIS A 709 -10.22 35.95 4.00
CA HIS A 709 -8.84 35.51 4.24
C HIS A 709 -8.78 34.82 5.60
N ASP A 710 -8.14 33.66 5.71
CA ASP A 710 -7.94 32.98 6.98
C ASP A 710 -6.49 33.12 7.48
N VAL A 711 -6.21 32.59 8.67
CA VAL A 711 -4.86 32.63 9.27
C VAL A 711 -3.81 31.97 8.37
N VAL A 712 -4.21 31.00 7.56
CA VAL A 712 -3.31 30.34 6.61
C VAL A 712 -2.97 31.30 5.48
N ASP A 713 -3.90 32.15 5.03
CA ASP A 713 -3.65 33.16 3.98
C ASP A 713 -2.55 34.11 4.43
N VAL A 714 -2.67 34.62 5.66
CA VAL A 714 -1.66 35.51 6.28
C VAL A 714 -0.30 34.84 6.34
N ILE A 715 -0.26 33.59 6.82
CA ILE A 715 0.98 32.83 6.96
C ILE A 715 1.62 32.61 5.58
N PHE A 716 0.83 32.20 4.58
CA PHE A 716 1.30 31.98 3.21
C PHE A 716 1.84 33.24 2.56
N GLU A 717 1.19 34.39 2.74
CA GLU A 717 1.66 35.66 2.18
C GLU A 717 3.08 36.05 2.64
N GLN A 718 3.53 35.54 3.80
CA GLN A 718 4.87 35.83 4.31
C GLN A 718 5.98 35.11 3.52
N PHE A 719 5.67 33.99 2.86
CA PHE A 719 6.69 33.14 2.23
C PHE A 719 6.31 32.57 0.86
N TYR A 720 5.09 32.74 0.38
CA TYR A 720 4.72 32.23 -0.93
C TYR A 720 4.79 33.33 -1.97
N ALA A 721 5.63 33.12 -2.98
CA ALA A 721 5.62 33.89 -4.22
C ALA A 721 4.96 33.04 -5.32
N PRO A 722 3.91 33.55 -6.00
CA PRO A 722 3.30 32.83 -7.13
C PRO A 722 4.36 32.43 -8.17
N GLY A 723 4.34 31.16 -8.59
CA GLY A 723 5.26 30.61 -9.58
C GLY A 723 6.60 30.08 -9.03
N GLU A 724 6.89 30.28 -7.74
CA GLU A 724 8.05 29.69 -7.08
C GLU A 724 7.68 28.38 -6.35
N ASP A 725 8.64 27.46 -6.24
CA ASP A 725 8.45 26.25 -5.46
C ASP A 725 8.46 26.59 -3.96
N SER A 726 7.28 26.51 -3.36
CA SER A 726 6.98 26.84 -1.96
C SER A 726 7.84 26.10 -0.94
N TRP A 727 8.49 25.00 -1.32
CA TRP A 727 9.36 24.22 -0.44
C TRP A 727 10.85 24.60 -0.53
N THR A 728 11.27 25.30 -1.59
CA THR A 728 12.69 25.60 -1.85
C THR A 728 13.16 26.93 -1.28
N PHE A 729 12.44 27.48 -0.30
CA PHE A 729 12.53 28.88 0.07
C PHE A 729 13.97 29.39 0.27
N HIS A 730 14.35 30.32 -0.60
CA HIS A 730 15.39 31.29 -0.33
C HIS A 730 14.72 32.37 0.50
N LEU A 731 15.15 32.56 1.75
CA LEU A 731 14.72 33.74 2.52
C LEU A 731 14.85 34.95 1.60
N ARG A 732 13.73 35.66 1.34
CA ARG A 732 13.79 37.01 0.80
C ARG A 732 14.82 37.73 1.67
N GLU A 733 15.98 38.04 1.11
CA GLU A 733 16.94 38.87 1.80
C GLU A 733 16.20 40.16 2.11
N ASP A 734 15.91 40.41 3.38
CA ASP A 734 15.17 41.58 3.83
C ASP A 734 15.89 42.80 3.25
N PRO A 735 15.34 43.46 2.21
CA PRO A 735 16.10 44.43 1.42
C PRO A 735 16.44 45.66 2.27
N VAL A 736 15.84 45.78 3.47
CA VAL A 736 15.98 46.90 4.39
C VAL A 736 17.13 46.71 5.40
N LYS A 737 17.73 45.50 5.54
CA LYS A 737 18.73 45.22 6.60
C LYS A 737 20.15 44.91 6.11
N THR A 738 20.46 45.07 4.83
CA THR A 738 21.76 44.63 4.28
C THR A 738 22.96 45.54 4.55
N HIS A 739 22.84 46.63 5.31
CA HIS A 739 23.94 47.58 5.41
C HIS A 739 25.00 47.34 6.49
N GLU A 740 24.78 46.55 7.55
CA GLU A 740 25.83 46.39 8.59
C GLU A 740 25.87 44.97 9.17
N GLY A 741 26.78 44.13 8.64
CA GLY A 741 27.37 43.01 9.39
C GLY A 741 26.92 41.58 9.03
N GLY A 742 27.40 41.05 7.89
CA GLY A 742 28.02 39.72 7.72
C GLY A 742 27.43 38.41 8.28
N ASN A 743 26.23 38.38 8.87
CA ASN A 743 25.64 37.12 9.30
C ASN A 743 24.94 36.44 8.12
N GLN A 744 25.56 35.40 7.57
CA GLN A 744 24.91 34.48 6.64
C GLN A 744 23.60 33.99 7.28
N SER A 745 22.49 34.45 6.73
CA SER A 745 21.17 34.00 7.15
C SER A 745 21.09 32.49 6.90
N LYS A 746 21.01 31.70 7.98
CA LYS A 746 20.83 30.24 7.86
C LYS A 746 19.53 30.00 7.11
N ARG A 747 19.60 29.36 5.95
CA ARG A 747 18.41 28.89 5.23
C ARG A 747 17.61 28.00 6.18
N LYS A 748 16.40 28.43 6.54
CA LYS A 748 15.45 27.65 7.31
C LYS A 748 14.53 26.90 6.37
N HIS A 749 14.16 25.70 6.73
CA HIS A 749 13.13 24.97 6.02
C HIS A 749 11.76 25.62 6.20
N ILE A 750 10.88 25.53 5.21
CA ILE A 750 9.59 26.23 5.24
C ILE A 750 8.74 25.85 6.46
N LEU A 751 8.78 24.58 6.86
CA LEU A 751 8.05 24.11 8.03
C LEU A 751 8.60 24.69 9.34
N ASP A 752 9.91 24.95 9.42
CA ASP A 752 10.51 25.59 10.60
C ASP A 752 10.14 27.07 10.65
N PHE A 753 10.06 27.72 9.47
CA PHE A 753 9.54 29.08 9.37
C PHE A 753 8.08 29.17 9.84
N VAL A 754 7.21 28.24 9.40
CA VAL A 754 5.82 28.19 9.85
C VAL A 754 5.74 28.00 11.37
N ASP A 755 6.55 27.10 11.91
CA ASP A 755 6.62 26.84 13.35
C ASP A 755 7.03 28.09 14.14
N ASP A 756 8.10 28.76 13.71
CA ASP A 756 8.61 29.96 14.35
C ASP A 756 7.61 31.12 14.21
N TYR A 757 7.01 31.30 13.03
CA TYR A 757 6.03 32.36 12.78
C TYR A 757 4.81 32.23 13.69
N ILE A 758 4.24 31.03 13.82
CA ILE A 758 3.07 30.79 14.67
C ILE A 758 3.44 31.00 16.15
N LYS A 759 4.60 30.51 16.60
CA LYS A 759 5.05 30.71 17.99
C LYS A 759 5.25 32.19 18.30
N ASP A 760 5.96 32.92 17.44
CA ASP A 760 6.37 34.28 17.72
C ASP A 760 5.20 35.27 17.60
N ASN A 761 4.32 35.09 16.61
CA ASN A 761 3.27 36.06 16.30
C ASN A 761 1.90 35.73 16.90
N LEU A 762 1.61 34.46 17.21
CA LEU A 762 0.27 34.06 17.68
C LEU A 762 0.22 33.68 19.17
N MET A 763 1.33 33.21 19.77
CA MET A 763 1.35 32.93 21.22
C MET A 763 1.32 34.20 22.07
N THR A 764 1.93 35.29 21.58
CA THR A 764 1.87 36.61 22.21
C THR A 764 0.44 37.15 22.32
N VAL A 765 -0.42 36.76 21.38
CA VAL A 765 -1.86 37.04 21.42
C VAL A 765 -2.57 36.18 22.46
N GLU A 766 -2.15 34.94 22.70
CA GLU A 766 -2.76 34.07 23.71
C GLU A 766 -2.48 34.53 25.14
N GLU A 767 -1.26 35.01 25.44
CA GLU A 767 -0.95 35.65 26.73
C GLU A 767 -1.88 36.85 26.98
N SER A 768 -2.15 37.62 25.92
CA SER A 768 -3.08 38.76 25.96
C SER A 768 -4.56 38.33 26.08
N LEU A 769 -4.95 37.21 25.45
CA LEU A 769 -6.31 36.67 25.49
C LEU A 769 -6.63 35.96 26.80
N ASN A 770 -5.66 35.30 27.43
CA ASN A 770 -5.82 34.64 28.73
C ASN A 770 -6.02 35.66 29.88
N GLU A 771 -5.62 36.93 29.68
CA GLU A 771 -5.93 38.04 30.57
C GLU A 771 -7.34 38.64 30.34
N MET A 772 -7.97 38.35 29.19
CA MET A 772 -9.32 38.83 28.85
C MET A 772 -10.39 37.78 29.17
N ASP A 773 -11.38 38.17 29.98
CA ASP A 773 -12.58 37.37 30.24
C ASP A 773 -13.43 37.23 28.95
N ALA A 774 -13.94 36.01 28.72
CA ALA A 774 -14.75 35.61 27.56
C ALA A 774 -16.00 36.48 27.35
N GLU A 775 -16.58 37.03 28.42
CA GLU A 775 -17.76 37.90 28.39
C GLU A 775 -17.42 39.27 27.76
N ARG A 776 -16.29 39.85 28.16
CA ARG A 776 -15.78 41.12 27.60
C ARG A 776 -15.39 41.02 26.12
N MET A 777 -14.95 39.83 25.70
CA MET A 777 -14.56 39.55 24.32
C MET A 777 -15.77 39.39 23.40
N TYR A 778 -16.86 38.77 23.89
CA TYR A 778 -18.14 38.67 23.19
C TYR A 778 -18.76 40.06 22.92
N ASP A 779 -18.73 40.96 23.90
CA ASP A 779 -19.27 42.33 23.77
C ASP A 779 -18.53 43.18 22.74
N ILE A 780 -17.19 43.08 22.70
CA ILE A 780 -16.36 43.78 21.71
C ILE A 780 -16.70 43.28 20.30
N MET A 781 -16.82 41.97 20.10
CA MET A 781 -17.13 41.39 18.79
C MET A 781 -18.55 41.70 18.33
N HIS A 782 -19.53 41.66 19.24
CA HIS A 782 -20.91 42.03 18.93
C HIS A 782 -21.01 43.51 18.52
N SER A 783 -20.30 44.41 19.22
CA SER A 783 -20.19 45.83 18.84
C SER A 783 -19.58 46.01 17.45
N MET A 784 -18.54 45.25 17.12
CA MET A 784 -17.85 45.34 15.83
C MET A 784 -18.62 44.74 14.65
N VAL A 785 -19.54 43.78 14.89
CA VAL A 785 -20.47 43.27 13.86
C VAL A 785 -21.51 44.35 13.52
N LEU A 786 -22.09 44.99 14.54
CA LEU A 786 -23.02 46.10 14.34
C LEU A 786 -22.38 47.28 13.60
N GLU A 787 -21.11 47.56 13.88
CA GLU A 787 -20.36 48.63 13.24
C GLU A 787 -19.99 48.30 11.77
N ALA A 788 -19.71 47.04 11.46
CA ALA A 788 -19.46 46.58 10.10
C ALA A 788 -20.72 46.62 9.22
N ASP A 789 -21.89 46.29 9.78
CA ASP A 789 -23.16 46.37 9.06
C ASP A 789 -23.58 47.84 8.84
N ALA A 790 -23.28 48.72 9.79
CA ALA A 790 -23.41 50.17 9.61
C ALA A 790 -22.49 50.72 8.50
N MET A 791 -21.26 50.19 8.37
CA MET A 791 -20.34 50.57 7.29
C MET A 791 -20.75 50.02 5.92
N ARG A 792 -21.33 48.81 5.86
CA ARG A 792 -21.92 48.27 4.62
C ARG A 792 -23.11 49.09 4.13
N GLY A 793 -23.97 49.54 5.04
CA GLY A 793 -25.07 50.46 4.72
C GLY A 793 -24.57 51.78 4.11
N LYS A 794 -23.49 52.35 4.66
CA LYS A 794 -22.88 53.59 4.14
C LYS A 794 -22.22 53.42 2.77
N ARG A 795 -21.60 52.26 2.50
CA ARG A 795 -20.96 51.99 1.19
C ARG A 795 -21.99 51.73 0.09
N LYS A 796 -23.07 51.02 0.38
CA LYS A 796 -24.18 50.81 -0.57
C LYS A 796 -24.84 52.13 -0.98
N ALA A 797 -25.07 53.03 -0.02
CA ALA A 797 -25.54 54.39 -0.29
C ALA A 797 -24.56 55.22 -1.14
N ARG A 798 -23.25 54.95 -1.05
CA ARG A 798 -22.20 55.65 -1.83
C ARG A 798 -22.06 55.10 -3.25
N SER A 799 -22.23 53.79 -3.46
CA SER A 799 -22.19 53.19 -4.80
C SER A 799 -23.42 53.56 -5.61
N GLU A 800 -24.61 53.61 -4.98
CA GLU A 800 -25.85 54.04 -5.62
C GLU A 800 -25.81 55.53 -6.00
N ALA A 801 -25.06 56.36 -5.25
CA ALA A 801 -24.83 57.77 -5.60
C ALA A 801 -23.76 57.99 -6.69
N SER A 802 -22.93 56.98 -6.98
CA SER A 802 -21.80 57.08 -7.94
C SER A 802 -22.16 56.63 -9.35
N THR A 803 -23.25 55.89 -9.53
CA THR A 803 -23.67 55.35 -10.84
C THR A 803 -24.37 56.36 -11.75
N ASP A 804 -24.64 57.59 -11.29
CA ASP A 804 -25.30 58.62 -12.10
C ASP A 804 -24.34 59.52 -12.90
N THR A 805 -23.03 59.33 -12.80
CA THR A 805 -22.05 60.17 -13.50
C THR A 805 -20.95 59.33 -14.16
N ASN A 806 -21.19 58.77 -15.35
CA ASN A 806 -20.18 58.67 -16.41
C ASN A 806 -20.73 57.98 -17.67
N THR A 807 -21.11 58.79 -18.65
CA THR A 807 -21.22 58.39 -20.06
C THR A 807 -20.42 59.39 -20.88
N THR A 808 -19.33 58.91 -21.52
CA THR A 808 -18.80 59.26 -22.86
C THR A 808 -17.27 59.13 -22.93
N GLY A 809 -16.76 58.44 -23.97
CA GLY A 809 -15.35 58.47 -24.34
C GLY A 809 -14.82 57.19 -24.98
N LYS A 810 -15.10 56.98 -26.27
CA LYS A 810 -14.44 55.99 -27.14
C LYS A 810 -13.21 56.65 -27.79
N VAL A 811 -12.05 55.99 -27.76
CA VAL A 811 -10.94 56.26 -28.70
C VAL A 811 -10.29 54.93 -29.10
N SER A 812 -10.11 54.76 -30.40
CA SER A 812 -9.42 53.68 -31.11
C SER A 812 -7.94 54.02 -31.33
N PHE A 813 -7.06 53.01 -31.38
CA PHE A 813 -5.69 53.16 -31.90
C PHE A 813 -5.33 51.99 -32.81
N GLU A 814 -4.83 52.33 -34.00
CA GLU A 814 -4.24 51.48 -35.05
C GLU A 814 -2.70 51.48 -34.95
N ASP A 815 -2.13 50.39 -35.49
CA ASP A 815 -0.84 50.21 -36.17
C ASP A 815 0.50 50.53 -35.49
N VAL A 816 1.33 49.47 -35.34
CA VAL A 816 2.75 49.46 -35.76
C VAL A 816 3.15 48.05 -36.24
N ARG A 817 3.56 47.96 -37.51
CA ARG A 817 4.32 46.87 -38.16
C ARG A 817 5.77 46.81 -37.64
N THR A 818 6.38 45.63 -37.63
CA THR A 818 7.73 45.42 -38.18
C THR A 818 7.96 43.95 -38.49
N ASP A 819 8.54 43.74 -39.67
CA ASP A 819 8.98 42.48 -40.25
C ASP A 819 10.20 41.91 -39.51
N ASP A 820 10.35 40.58 -39.54
CA ASP A 820 11.64 39.94 -39.86
C ASP A 820 11.45 38.44 -40.18
N GLU A 821 11.80 38.08 -41.41
CA GLU A 821 11.94 36.71 -41.92
C GLU A 821 13.33 36.15 -41.59
N VAL A 822 13.42 34.95 -41.01
CA VAL A 822 14.56 34.04 -41.25
C VAL A 822 14.11 32.58 -41.32
N ASN A 823 14.49 31.97 -42.45
CA ASN A 823 14.45 30.56 -42.85
C ASN A 823 14.60 29.48 -41.76
N ALA A 824 13.76 28.43 -41.83
CA ALA A 824 14.18 27.06 -41.51
C ALA A 824 13.32 25.99 -42.22
N SER A 825 13.98 25.29 -43.14
CA SER A 825 13.84 23.88 -43.54
C SER A 825 12.52 23.12 -43.26
N LYS A 826 11.87 22.79 -44.38
CA LYS A 826 10.78 21.84 -44.55
C LYS A 826 11.27 20.39 -44.30
N VAL A 827 10.76 19.73 -43.27
CA VAL A 827 10.79 18.26 -43.15
C VAL A 827 9.34 17.78 -43.22
N GLU A 828 9.00 17.10 -44.30
CA GLU A 828 7.73 16.40 -44.46
C GLU A 828 7.73 15.18 -43.54
N CYS A 829 6.81 15.15 -42.57
CA CYS A 829 6.48 13.96 -41.80
C CYS A 829 4.99 13.67 -42.02
N GLU A 830 4.71 12.53 -42.64
CA GLU A 830 3.37 12.02 -42.91
C GLU A 830 2.58 11.88 -41.60
N LYS A 831 1.49 12.65 -41.47
CA LYS A 831 0.49 12.45 -40.43
C LYS A 831 -0.37 11.25 -40.81
N ALA A 832 -0.06 10.09 -40.23
CA ALA A 832 -1.06 9.04 -40.07
C ALA A 832 -2.05 9.49 -38.99
N SER A 833 -3.30 9.71 -39.39
CA SER A 833 -4.42 9.97 -38.48
C SER A 833 -4.74 8.69 -37.69
N VAL A 834 -4.20 8.55 -36.49
CA VAL A 834 -4.68 7.60 -35.50
C VAL A 834 -5.88 8.22 -34.80
N SER A 835 -7.05 7.61 -34.96
CA SER A 835 -8.25 7.95 -34.22
C SER A 835 -8.01 7.68 -32.73
N THR A 836 -8.01 8.74 -31.92
CA THR A 836 -8.06 8.65 -30.47
C THR A 836 -9.39 8.03 -30.06
N LEU A 837 -9.36 6.79 -29.57
CA LEU A 837 -10.42 6.25 -28.73
C LEU A 837 -10.38 6.99 -27.39
N ASP A 838 -11.55 7.32 -26.84
CA ASP A 838 -11.70 8.01 -25.57
C ASP A 838 -11.03 7.22 -24.44
N SER A 839 -10.25 7.92 -23.62
CA SER A 839 -9.36 7.36 -22.60
C SER A 839 -10.04 6.64 -21.44
N ASP A 840 -11.37 6.76 -21.35
CA ASP A 840 -12.14 6.25 -20.23
C ASP A 840 -12.59 4.80 -20.47
N ASP A 841 -12.79 4.38 -21.73
CA ASP A 841 -13.21 3.01 -22.08
C ASP A 841 -12.07 1.98 -21.96
N GLU A 842 -10.81 2.42 -22.08
CA GLU A 842 -9.62 1.54 -21.99
C GLU A 842 -9.30 1.14 -20.54
N LEU A 843 -9.77 1.93 -19.57
CA LEU A 843 -9.53 1.75 -18.14
C LEU A 843 -10.56 0.83 -17.46
N ASP A 844 -11.76 0.72 -18.01
CA ASP A 844 -12.78 -0.25 -17.55
C ASP A 844 -12.55 -1.66 -18.15
N TYR A 845 -11.72 -1.77 -19.20
CA TYR A 845 -11.39 -3.04 -19.87
C TYR A 845 -10.16 -3.76 -19.28
N LEU A 846 -9.24 -3.03 -18.64
CA LEU A 846 -8.01 -3.54 -18.00
C LEU A 846 -8.17 -3.66 -16.48
#